data_AF-A0A812Y1G2-F1
#
_entry.id   AF-A0A812Y1G2-F1
#
_cell.length_a   1.000
_cell.length_b   1.000
_cell.length_c   1.000
_cell.angle_alpha   90.00
_cell.angle_beta   90.00
_cell.angle_gamma   90.00
#
_symmetry.space_group_name_H-M   'P 1'
#
loop_
_entity.id
_entity.type
_entity.pdbx_description
1 polymer ?
#
loop_
_entity_poly.entity_id
_entity_poly.type
_entity_poly.pdbx_seq_one_letter_code
_entity_poly.pdbx_strand_id
1 'polypeptide(L)'
;MSESRLRISKIDEVTQVEFIDRNILDEANIQAISDEISGLIDTTSTPQILINFANVDHLSSAALGALITINNKTNEKDGTLRLANIDPQIYEVFVITRLNKLFNIHETLNDAMTQFNALVNDRDQINELIDRILKLAVDAGLKDAALFAVRLAIEEAITNAFVHGHEGLDTNLPVTVEFKVSDGDLQIAIEDQGVMLMKAYMTEVAFNSQGNRVADIIGADSKEVIFTSGSTESNNIAIKGAANMYAKKPAGETGRGHIISAIHEHKAVLDPCKRLEKEGFDVTYLEPGPDGLITRDMVEGALRDDTILVTIMWANNELGTINEIPEIGELCHSKGVVFHTDATQWVGKMPTNVKTDNIDLLSLSGHKIYGPKGVGALYVRRRKPRIRLTALQEGGGQERGFRSGTLNVTGIVGLGKACELCAQSMDDERERLLEFRNMLESMIEKELDVVQVNGHRDKRLANITNISFGFVEGESLMMAIKEIAVSSGSACTSASLEPSYVLKALGIGDDLAHSSLRLSFGRWTTKEQVEFAGNKIIEAVKKLRDLSPLYDMHNEGIDISKIEWEIGVGLVGAPECGDVMQLQIKVNDDTGIIEDAKFKCFGCGSAIASSSLATEWLRGKTLDEGLDIKNTEIVEELSLPPVKIHCSVLAEDAIKAAISDYKHKQEA
;
A
#
# COMPACT_ATOMS: atom_id res chain seq x y z
N MET A 1 -5.36 -51.42 48.31
CA MET A 1 -5.70 -50.20 47.55
C MET A 1 -4.38 -49.56 47.20
N SER A 2 -3.97 -49.56 45.93
CA SER A 2 -2.76 -48.86 45.51
C SER A 2 -2.98 -47.38 45.78
N GLU A 3 -2.07 -46.72 46.49
CA GLU A 3 -2.06 -45.25 46.55
C GLU A 3 -1.89 -44.73 45.10
N SER A 4 -2.71 -43.75 44.71
CA SER A 4 -2.59 -43.12 43.40
C SER A 4 -1.24 -42.42 43.32
N ARG A 5 -0.58 -42.59 42.19
CA ARG A 5 0.76 -42.09 41.90
C ARG A 5 0.74 -40.78 41.13
N LEU A 6 -0.46 -40.29 40.84
CA LEU A 6 -0.74 -39.06 40.14
C LEU A 6 -1.48 -38.12 41.09
N ARG A 7 -1.06 -36.86 41.10
CA ARG A 7 -1.90 -35.79 41.64
C ARG A 7 -2.73 -35.26 40.49
N ILE A 8 -4.04 -35.48 40.58
CA ILE A 8 -5.00 -35.00 39.59
C ILE A 8 -5.72 -33.78 40.16
N SER A 9 -5.66 -32.66 39.45
CA SER A 9 -6.42 -31.45 39.77
C SER A 9 -7.20 -30.99 38.56
N LYS A 10 -8.42 -30.49 38.78
CA LYS A 10 -9.23 -29.92 37.72
C LYS A 10 -9.20 -28.40 37.83
N ILE A 11 -8.80 -27.73 36.75
CA ILE A 11 -8.83 -26.27 36.63
C ILE A 11 -9.70 -25.97 35.40
N ASP A 12 -10.88 -25.41 35.64
CA ASP A 12 -11.94 -25.24 34.64
C ASP A 12 -12.27 -26.57 33.93
N GLU A 13 -12.08 -26.62 32.60
CA GLU A 13 -12.30 -27.81 31.77
C GLU A 13 -11.05 -28.70 31.64
N VAL A 14 -9.89 -28.22 32.11
CA VAL A 14 -8.60 -28.91 31.98
C VAL A 14 -8.36 -29.80 33.19
N THR A 15 -8.07 -31.08 32.93
CA THR A 15 -7.59 -32.02 33.93
C THR A 15 -6.06 -32.03 33.91
N GLN A 16 -5.49 -31.43 34.94
CA GLN A 16 -4.05 -31.41 35.16
C GLN A 16 -3.62 -32.69 35.88
N VAL A 17 -2.59 -33.33 35.35
CA VAL A 17 -1.98 -34.55 35.88
C VAL A 17 -0.53 -34.23 36.25
N GLU A 18 -0.19 -34.38 37.52
CA GLU A 18 1.17 -34.20 38.05
C GLU A 18 1.71 -35.53 38.58
N PHE A 19 2.96 -35.84 38.24
CA PHE A 19 3.65 -37.01 38.80
C PHE A 19 4.12 -36.70 40.23
N ILE A 20 3.83 -37.59 41.18
CA ILE A 20 4.19 -37.41 42.59
C ILE A 20 5.65 -37.76 42.86
N ASP A 21 6.17 -38.78 42.16
CA ASP A 21 7.52 -39.32 42.35
C ASP A 21 8.43 -39.07 41.13
N ARG A 22 9.73 -38.90 41.40
CA ARG A 22 10.76 -38.60 40.39
C ARG A 22 11.07 -39.72 39.38
N ASN A 23 10.86 -40.97 39.79
CA ASN A 23 11.24 -42.17 39.02
C ASN A 23 10.04 -42.94 38.45
N ILE A 24 8.89 -42.28 38.31
CA ILE A 24 7.60 -42.97 38.14
C ILE A 24 7.37 -43.56 36.75
N LEU A 25 8.16 -43.13 35.76
CA LEU A 25 8.06 -43.54 34.35
C LEU A 25 9.05 -44.67 33.99
N ASP A 26 9.32 -45.55 34.95
CA ASP A 26 10.02 -46.83 34.76
C ASP A 26 9.07 -47.95 34.29
N GLU A 27 9.62 -49.07 33.82
CA GLU A 27 8.82 -50.17 33.25
C GLU A 27 7.85 -50.80 34.27
N ALA A 28 8.14 -50.70 35.57
CA ALA A 28 7.34 -51.33 36.62
C ALA A 28 6.03 -50.59 36.91
N ASN A 29 5.99 -49.26 36.69
CA ASN A 29 4.90 -48.41 37.15
C ASN A 29 4.09 -47.77 36.02
N ILE A 30 4.61 -47.77 34.80
CA ILE A 30 4.00 -47.08 33.65
C ILE A 30 2.62 -47.60 33.26
N GLN A 31 2.38 -48.91 33.36
CA GLN A 31 1.09 -49.50 32.97
C GLN A 31 -0.05 -48.98 33.84
N ALA A 32 0.16 -48.92 35.16
CA ALA A 32 -0.84 -48.43 36.10
C ALA A 32 -1.16 -46.93 35.88
N ILE A 33 -0.14 -46.12 35.58
CA ILE A 33 -0.28 -44.70 35.25
C ILE A 33 -1.08 -44.51 33.96
N SER A 34 -0.74 -45.31 32.94
CA SER A 34 -1.43 -45.28 31.64
C SER A 34 -2.91 -45.63 31.79
N ASP A 35 -3.23 -46.63 32.60
CA ASP A 35 -4.61 -47.05 32.87
C ASP A 35 -5.38 -45.96 33.64
N GLU A 36 -4.75 -45.30 34.60
CA GLU A 36 -5.34 -44.21 35.39
C GLU A 36 -5.67 -42.98 34.53
N ILE A 37 -4.73 -42.51 33.69
CA ILE A 37 -4.98 -41.39 32.76
C ILE A 37 -6.02 -41.78 31.71
N SER A 38 -5.97 -43.02 31.22
CA SER A 38 -6.96 -43.54 30.27
C SER A 38 -8.38 -43.55 30.84
N GLY A 39 -8.54 -43.81 32.15
CA GLY A 39 -9.83 -43.73 32.83
C GLY A 39 -10.39 -42.30 32.90
N LEU A 40 -9.53 -41.29 33.04
CA LEU A 40 -9.93 -39.87 32.99
C LEU A 40 -10.44 -39.49 31.59
N ILE A 41 -9.78 -40.01 30.56
CA ILE A 41 -10.18 -39.83 29.15
C ILE A 41 -11.52 -40.53 28.88
N ASP A 42 -11.72 -41.74 29.41
CA ASP A 42 -12.94 -42.52 29.17
C ASP A 42 -14.20 -41.86 29.75
N THR A 43 -14.06 -41.15 30.87
CA THR A 43 -15.15 -40.51 31.60
C THR A 43 -15.52 -39.11 31.10
N THR A 44 -14.79 -38.57 30.11
CA THR A 44 -15.00 -37.23 29.55
C THR A 44 -15.40 -37.31 28.07
N SER A 45 -16.29 -36.43 27.60
CA SER A 45 -16.72 -36.36 26.20
C SER A 45 -15.65 -35.79 25.28
N THR A 46 -15.03 -34.68 25.71
CA THR A 46 -13.97 -33.93 25.01
C THR A 46 -12.82 -33.66 26.00
N PRO A 47 -11.90 -34.63 26.18
CA PRO A 47 -10.91 -34.57 27.26
C PRO A 47 -9.83 -33.51 27.00
N GLN A 48 -9.68 -32.55 27.91
CA GLN A 48 -8.58 -31.58 27.93
C GLN A 48 -7.58 -31.98 29.02
N ILE A 49 -6.47 -32.64 28.64
CA ILE A 49 -5.50 -33.20 29.58
C ILE A 49 -4.18 -32.44 29.50
N LEU A 50 -3.67 -32.00 30.65
CA LEU A 50 -2.35 -31.36 30.79
C LEU A 50 -1.46 -32.19 31.71
N ILE A 51 -0.39 -32.78 31.17
CA ILE A 51 0.57 -33.57 31.94
C ILE A 51 1.78 -32.71 32.30
N ASN A 52 2.04 -32.57 33.59
CA ASN A 52 3.16 -31.82 34.14
C ASN A 52 4.36 -32.73 34.46
N PHE A 53 5.48 -32.54 33.77
CA PHE A 53 6.72 -33.30 33.91
C PHE A 53 7.70 -32.73 34.93
N ALA A 54 7.33 -31.68 35.68
CA ALA A 54 8.24 -31.00 36.61
C ALA A 54 8.92 -31.93 37.64
N ASN A 55 8.30 -33.06 37.98
CA ASN A 55 8.84 -34.06 38.89
C ASN A 55 9.27 -35.34 38.16
N VAL A 56 9.76 -35.26 36.92
CA VAL A 56 10.20 -36.44 36.14
C VAL A 56 11.66 -36.26 35.75
N ASP A 57 12.52 -37.12 36.30
CA ASP A 57 13.96 -37.07 36.01
C ASP A 57 14.35 -38.03 34.86
N HIS A 58 13.58 -39.09 34.64
CA HIS A 58 13.87 -40.15 33.66
C HIS A 58 12.62 -40.68 32.97
N LEU A 59 12.77 -41.12 31.71
CA LEU A 59 11.69 -41.63 30.86
C LEU A 59 12.12 -42.93 30.15
N SER A 60 11.41 -44.04 30.42
CA SER A 60 11.65 -45.32 29.73
C SER A 60 11.01 -45.36 28.33
N SER A 61 11.44 -46.30 27.47
CA SER A 61 10.81 -46.54 26.17
C SER A 61 9.35 -46.97 26.30
N ALA A 62 9.01 -47.70 27.37
CA ALA A 62 7.63 -48.07 27.68
C ALA A 62 6.76 -46.84 28.00
N ALA A 63 7.33 -45.82 28.65
CA ALA A 63 6.64 -44.57 28.95
C ALA A 63 6.33 -43.72 27.72
N LEU A 64 7.23 -43.70 26.72
CA LEU A 64 6.94 -43.07 25.43
C LEU A 64 5.77 -43.76 24.73
N GLY A 65 5.74 -45.11 24.74
CA GLY A 65 4.63 -45.89 24.18
C GLY A 65 3.29 -45.61 24.88
N ALA A 66 3.29 -45.48 26.20
CA ALA A 66 2.11 -45.11 26.97
C ALA A 66 1.61 -43.71 26.61
N LEU A 67 2.50 -42.70 26.52
CA LEU A 67 2.12 -41.33 26.14
C LEU A 67 1.49 -41.25 24.75
N ILE A 68 2.02 -42.01 23.78
CA ILE A 68 1.45 -42.09 22.42
C ILE A 68 0.04 -42.70 22.47
N THR A 69 -0.13 -43.76 23.27
CA THR A 69 -1.43 -44.43 23.45
C THR A 69 -2.45 -43.47 24.06
N ILE A 70 -2.05 -42.72 25.09
CA ILE A 70 -2.88 -41.67 25.72
C ILE A 70 -3.26 -40.60 24.70
N ASN A 71 -2.29 -40.08 23.92
CA ASN A 71 -2.53 -39.05 22.90
C ASN A 71 -3.55 -39.50 21.85
N ASN A 72 -3.38 -40.71 21.31
CA ASN A 72 -4.31 -41.26 20.32
C ASN A 72 -5.71 -41.38 20.89
N LYS A 73 -5.84 -41.90 22.12
CA LYS A 73 -7.12 -42.06 22.80
C LYS A 73 -7.79 -40.72 23.12
N THR A 74 -7.01 -39.69 23.45
CA THR A 74 -7.49 -38.32 23.63
C THR A 74 -8.02 -37.75 22.31
N ASN A 75 -7.29 -37.95 21.20
CA ASN A 75 -7.67 -37.47 19.88
C ASN A 75 -8.90 -38.18 19.29
N GLU A 76 -9.11 -39.47 19.58
CA GLU A 76 -10.31 -40.23 19.18
C GLU A 76 -11.62 -39.64 19.75
N LYS A 77 -11.52 -38.81 20.79
CA LYS A 77 -12.64 -38.12 21.44
C LYS A 77 -12.64 -36.61 21.20
N ASP A 78 -11.97 -36.14 20.15
CA ASP A 78 -11.78 -34.72 19.84
C ASP A 78 -11.22 -33.91 21.04
N GLY A 79 -10.46 -34.58 21.91
CA GLY A 79 -9.80 -33.97 23.05
C GLY A 79 -8.43 -33.39 22.70
N THR A 80 -7.76 -32.79 23.68
CA THR A 80 -6.40 -32.27 23.52
C THR A 80 -5.50 -32.72 24.67
N LEU A 81 -4.33 -33.25 24.32
CA LEU A 81 -3.27 -33.59 25.27
C LEU A 81 -2.12 -32.59 25.16
N ARG A 82 -1.75 -31.99 26.29
CA ARG A 82 -0.62 -31.04 26.41
C ARG A 82 0.40 -31.54 27.42
N LEU A 83 1.68 -31.30 27.17
CA LEU A 83 2.78 -31.62 28.08
C LEU A 83 3.49 -30.33 28.50
N ALA A 84 3.88 -30.21 29.77
CA ALA A 84 4.57 -29.02 30.29
C ALA A 84 5.72 -29.39 31.23
N ASN A 85 6.69 -28.47 31.41
CA ASN A 85 7.85 -28.62 32.30
C ASN A 85 8.67 -29.89 32.03
N ILE A 86 8.94 -30.21 30.76
CA ILE A 86 9.80 -31.35 30.41
C ILE A 86 11.26 -30.97 30.65
N ASP A 87 12.00 -31.78 31.43
CA ASP A 87 13.44 -31.60 31.62
C ASP A 87 14.19 -31.57 30.27
N PRO A 88 15.16 -30.67 30.05
CA PRO A 88 15.88 -30.55 28.79
C PRO A 88 16.47 -31.87 28.26
N GLN A 89 16.98 -32.75 29.15
CA GLN A 89 17.54 -34.05 28.74
C GLN A 89 16.45 -35.00 28.22
N ILE A 90 15.26 -34.94 28.81
CA ILE A 90 14.10 -35.70 28.34
C ILE A 90 13.58 -35.10 27.03
N TYR A 91 13.56 -33.77 26.91
CA TYR A 91 13.12 -33.09 25.69
C TYR A 91 13.99 -33.46 24.48
N GLU A 92 15.29 -33.65 24.65
CA GLU A 92 16.17 -34.16 23.58
C GLU A 92 15.68 -35.53 23.05
N VAL A 93 15.18 -36.41 23.92
CA VAL A 93 14.59 -37.70 23.50
C VAL A 93 13.37 -37.47 22.61
N PHE A 94 12.50 -36.51 22.95
CA PHE A 94 11.33 -36.14 22.13
C PHE A 94 11.73 -35.59 20.76
N VAL A 95 12.82 -34.82 20.69
CA VAL A 95 13.34 -34.29 19.43
C VAL A 95 13.94 -35.40 18.56
N ILE A 96 14.80 -36.25 19.14
CA ILE A 96 15.45 -37.36 18.42
C ILE A 96 14.41 -38.33 17.85
N THR A 97 13.36 -38.62 18.63
CA THR A 97 12.27 -39.51 18.23
C THR A 97 11.18 -38.83 17.39
N ARG A 98 11.31 -37.52 17.14
CA ARG A 98 10.31 -36.65 16.46
C ARG A 98 8.95 -36.57 17.15
N LEU A 99 8.85 -37.00 18.40
CA LEU A 99 7.63 -36.91 19.20
C LEU A 99 7.27 -35.46 19.55
N ASN A 100 8.24 -34.54 19.50
CA ASN A 100 7.97 -33.10 19.60
C ASN A 100 7.07 -32.55 18.47
N LYS A 101 6.86 -33.30 17.39
CA LYS A 101 5.87 -32.98 16.34
C LYS A 101 4.50 -33.61 16.57
N LEU A 102 4.42 -34.60 17.46
CA LEU A 102 3.20 -35.34 17.77
C LEU A 102 2.46 -34.76 18.98
N PHE A 103 3.20 -34.22 19.95
CA PHE A 103 2.65 -33.66 21.18
C PHE A 103 2.70 -32.13 21.18
N ASN A 104 1.71 -31.52 21.83
CA ASN A 104 1.74 -30.09 22.15
C ASN A 104 2.55 -29.88 23.45
N ILE A 105 3.79 -29.41 23.33
CA ILE A 105 4.75 -29.29 24.44
C ILE A 105 4.98 -27.82 24.76
N HIS A 106 4.85 -27.48 26.04
CA HIS A 106 5.02 -26.12 26.58
C HIS A 106 6.17 -26.08 27.59
N GLU A 107 6.83 -24.93 27.70
CA GLU A 107 7.95 -24.73 28.61
C GLU A 107 7.48 -24.76 30.07
N THR A 108 6.45 -23.98 30.40
CA THR A 108 5.88 -23.93 31.76
C THR A 108 4.44 -24.44 31.82
N LEU A 109 4.00 -24.79 33.03
CA LEU A 109 2.60 -25.12 33.29
C LEU A 109 1.67 -23.94 32.94
N ASN A 110 2.12 -22.71 33.21
CA ASN A 110 1.35 -21.51 32.93
C ASN A 110 1.20 -21.27 31.43
N ASP A 111 2.24 -21.52 30.63
CA ASP A 111 2.17 -21.43 29.16
C ASP A 111 1.17 -22.44 28.59
N ALA A 112 1.18 -23.67 29.13
CA ALA A 112 0.24 -24.71 28.73
C ALA A 112 -1.22 -24.38 29.09
N MET A 113 -1.42 -23.54 30.10
CA MET A 113 -2.72 -23.08 30.58
C MET A 113 -3.19 -21.77 29.93
N THR A 114 -2.35 -21.03 29.22
CA THR A 114 -2.68 -19.66 28.72
C THR A 114 -3.00 -19.60 27.22
N GLN A 115 -3.02 -20.74 26.52
CA GLN A 115 -3.40 -20.84 25.10
C GLN A 115 -4.73 -21.60 24.96
N PHE A 116 -5.83 -20.92 24.63
CA PHE A 116 -7.14 -21.56 24.42
C PHE A 116 -7.75 -21.17 23.07
N ASN A 117 -8.40 -22.15 22.44
CA ASN A 117 -9.30 -21.94 21.31
C ASN A 117 -10.71 -21.93 21.87
N ALA A 118 -11.46 -20.85 21.64
CA ALA A 118 -12.87 -20.75 22.02
C ALA A 118 -13.75 -20.74 20.77
N LEU A 119 -14.79 -21.57 20.76
CA LEU A 119 -15.85 -21.51 19.75
C LEU A 119 -16.98 -20.66 20.31
N VAL A 120 -17.33 -19.58 19.60
CA VAL A 120 -18.41 -18.67 19.97
C VAL A 120 -19.58 -18.89 19.03
N ASN A 121 -20.75 -19.20 19.58
CA ASN A 121 -21.96 -19.53 18.82
C ASN A 121 -23.09 -18.50 19.01
N ASP A 122 -23.03 -17.67 20.04
CA ASP A 122 -24.06 -16.65 20.33
C ASP A 122 -23.47 -15.41 21.01
N ARG A 123 -24.30 -14.35 21.13
CA ARG A 123 -23.87 -13.05 21.68
C ARG A 123 -23.62 -13.07 23.19
N ASP A 124 -24.22 -13.99 23.94
CA ASP A 124 -24.01 -14.06 25.39
C ASP A 124 -22.61 -14.65 25.67
N GLN A 125 -22.19 -15.62 24.85
CA GLN A 125 -20.83 -16.20 24.86
C GLN A 125 -19.74 -15.17 24.48
N ILE A 126 -20.05 -14.14 23.68
CA ILE A 126 -19.10 -13.07 23.35
C ILE A 126 -18.70 -12.30 24.62
N ASN A 127 -19.68 -11.91 25.43
CA ASN A 127 -19.41 -11.14 26.64
C ASN A 127 -18.62 -11.95 27.66
N GLU A 128 -18.97 -13.23 27.85
CA GLU A 128 -18.25 -14.12 28.77
C GLU A 128 -16.80 -14.36 28.31
N LEU A 129 -16.57 -14.55 27.01
CA LEU A 129 -15.23 -14.70 26.45
C LEU A 129 -14.40 -13.42 26.61
N ILE A 130 -15.00 -12.27 26.32
CA ILE A 130 -14.34 -10.96 26.48
C ILE A 130 -13.96 -10.73 27.94
N ASP A 131 -14.88 -10.95 28.88
CA ASP A 131 -14.62 -10.78 30.30
C ASP A 131 -13.50 -11.72 30.78
N ARG A 132 -13.45 -12.95 30.24
CA ARG A 132 -12.36 -13.90 30.51
C ARG A 132 -11.02 -13.42 29.95
N ILE A 133 -10.97 -12.96 28.71
CA ILE A 133 -9.75 -12.42 28.07
C ILE A 133 -9.25 -11.20 28.85
N LEU A 134 -10.14 -10.29 29.22
CA LEU A 134 -9.79 -9.08 29.98
C LEU A 134 -9.29 -9.42 31.37
N LYS A 135 -9.88 -10.41 32.04
CA LYS A 135 -9.39 -10.89 33.34
C LYS A 135 -7.97 -11.45 33.23
N LEU A 136 -7.72 -12.29 32.24
CA LEU A 136 -6.37 -12.84 31.99
C LEU A 136 -5.37 -11.73 31.64
N ALA A 137 -5.80 -10.74 30.86
CA ALA A 137 -4.99 -9.55 30.53
C ALA A 137 -4.64 -8.73 31.79
N VAL A 138 -5.59 -8.54 32.72
CA VAL A 138 -5.36 -7.88 34.02
C VAL A 138 -4.37 -8.68 34.86
N ASP A 139 -4.57 -10.00 34.97
CA ASP A 139 -3.69 -10.88 35.74
C ASP A 139 -2.26 -10.90 35.16
N ALA A 140 -2.12 -10.69 33.84
CA ALA A 140 -0.85 -10.52 33.14
C ALA A 140 -0.29 -9.08 33.15
N GLY A 141 -0.91 -8.14 33.85
CA GLY A 141 -0.39 -6.79 34.10
C GLY A 141 -0.83 -5.69 33.12
N LEU A 142 -1.86 -5.90 32.28
CA LEU A 142 -2.45 -4.82 31.48
C LEU A 142 -3.14 -3.77 32.39
N LYS A 143 -2.88 -2.49 32.11
CA LYS A 143 -3.45 -1.36 32.87
C LYS A 143 -4.90 -1.07 32.47
N ASP A 144 -5.72 -0.64 33.42
CA ASP A 144 -7.15 -0.35 33.26
C ASP A 144 -7.53 0.50 32.03
N ALA A 145 -6.70 1.50 31.68
CA ALA A 145 -6.93 2.37 30.54
C ALA A 145 -6.88 1.64 29.17
N ALA A 146 -6.17 0.51 29.07
CA ALA A 146 -6.10 -0.32 27.87
C ALA A 146 -7.29 -1.28 27.76
N LEU A 147 -7.85 -1.72 28.90
CA LEU A 147 -8.89 -2.76 28.95
C LEU A 147 -10.17 -2.34 28.24
N PHE A 148 -10.57 -1.07 28.34
CA PHE A 148 -11.77 -0.58 27.64
C PHE A 148 -11.59 -0.59 26.11
N ALA A 149 -10.42 -0.20 25.62
CA ALA A 149 -10.12 -0.21 24.19
C ALA A 149 -9.98 -1.64 23.65
N VAL A 150 -9.33 -2.52 24.41
CA VAL A 150 -9.23 -3.96 24.11
C VAL A 150 -10.62 -4.59 24.05
N ARG A 151 -11.49 -4.30 25.03
CA ARG A 151 -12.87 -4.78 25.07
C ARG A 151 -13.62 -4.42 23.79
N LEU A 152 -13.61 -3.13 23.44
CA LEU A 152 -14.32 -2.63 22.26
C LEU A 152 -13.77 -3.25 20.96
N ALA A 153 -12.44 -3.40 20.86
CA ALA A 153 -11.80 -4.01 19.69
C ALA A 153 -12.16 -5.50 19.53
N ILE A 154 -12.21 -6.27 20.61
CA ILE A 154 -12.62 -7.67 20.57
C ILE A 154 -14.11 -7.79 20.23
N GLU A 155 -14.96 -6.98 20.87
CA GLU A 155 -16.40 -6.97 20.63
C GLU A 155 -16.73 -6.63 19.18
N GLU A 156 -16.09 -5.61 18.63
CA GLU A 156 -16.25 -5.21 17.23
C GLU A 156 -15.72 -6.27 16.27
N ALA A 157 -14.55 -6.86 16.54
CA ALA A 157 -13.97 -7.87 15.67
C ALA A 157 -14.78 -9.18 15.64
N ILE A 158 -15.27 -9.66 16.79
CA ILE A 158 -16.14 -10.84 16.86
C ILE A 158 -17.51 -10.52 16.22
N THR A 159 -18.08 -9.35 16.49
CA THR A 159 -19.36 -8.94 15.86
C THR A 159 -19.24 -8.89 14.35
N ASN A 160 -18.13 -8.34 13.83
CA ASN A 160 -17.88 -8.30 12.39
C ASN A 160 -17.68 -9.69 11.80
N ALA A 161 -17.05 -10.62 12.51
CA ALA A 161 -16.94 -12.02 12.08
C ALA A 161 -18.33 -12.66 11.93
N PHE A 162 -19.25 -12.46 12.88
CA PHE A 162 -20.64 -12.93 12.77
C PHE A 162 -21.44 -12.25 11.65
N VAL A 163 -21.24 -10.94 11.43
CA VAL A 163 -22.00 -10.16 10.45
C VAL A 163 -21.50 -10.39 9.02
N HIS A 164 -20.19 -10.53 8.82
CA HIS A 164 -19.56 -10.58 7.50
C HIS A 164 -18.99 -11.94 7.09
N GLY A 165 -18.69 -12.83 8.04
CA GLY A 165 -18.02 -14.10 7.76
C GLY A 165 -18.78 -15.00 6.78
N HIS A 166 -20.10 -15.00 6.86
CA HIS A 166 -20.89 -15.94 6.05
C HIS A 166 -21.45 -15.36 4.76
N GLU A 167 -21.11 -14.11 4.37
CA GLU A 167 -21.84 -13.38 3.31
C GLU A 167 -23.39 -13.38 3.52
N GLY A 168 -23.86 -13.62 4.75
CA GLY A 168 -25.28 -13.80 5.08
C GLY A 168 -25.88 -15.18 4.78
N LEU A 169 -25.07 -16.21 4.52
CA LEU A 169 -25.52 -17.53 4.02
C LEU A 169 -25.85 -18.56 5.13
N ASP A 170 -25.16 -18.57 6.27
CA ASP A 170 -25.52 -19.42 7.42
C ASP A 170 -25.08 -18.78 8.75
N THR A 171 -26.04 -18.27 9.53
CA THR A 171 -25.77 -17.59 10.81
C THR A 171 -25.51 -18.54 11.97
N ASN A 172 -25.48 -19.85 11.75
CA ASN A 172 -25.31 -20.86 12.82
C ASN A 172 -23.89 -21.44 12.92
N LEU A 173 -22.95 -21.00 12.07
CA LEU A 173 -21.57 -21.46 12.12
C LEU A 173 -20.78 -20.71 13.22
N PRO A 174 -19.92 -21.42 13.98
CA PRO A 174 -19.16 -20.80 15.07
C PRO A 174 -18.04 -19.90 14.56
N VAL A 175 -17.78 -18.82 15.31
CA VAL A 175 -16.56 -18.02 15.17
C VAL A 175 -15.49 -18.59 16.10
N THR A 176 -14.31 -18.87 15.57
CA THR A 176 -13.16 -19.33 16.37
C THR A 176 -12.37 -18.13 16.86
N VAL A 177 -12.17 -18.04 18.16
CA VAL A 177 -11.32 -17.01 18.76
C VAL A 177 -10.14 -17.70 19.44
N GLU A 178 -8.95 -17.51 18.88
CA GLU A 178 -7.70 -17.87 19.52
C GLU A 178 -7.13 -16.66 20.23
N PHE A 179 -6.68 -16.81 21.46
CA PHE A 179 -5.98 -15.72 22.14
C PHE A 179 -4.82 -16.24 22.99
N LYS A 180 -3.82 -15.39 23.14
CA LYS A 180 -2.62 -15.64 23.93
C LYS A 180 -2.34 -14.41 24.79
N VAL A 181 -2.15 -14.64 26.09
CA VAL A 181 -1.75 -13.61 27.04
C VAL A 181 -0.36 -13.93 27.56
N SER A 182 0.57 -12.99 27.45
CA SER A 182 1.94 -13.16 27.95
C SER A 182 2.54 -11.82 28.37
N ASP A 183 2.98 -11.68 29.62
CA ASP A 183 3.75 -10.53 30.15
C ASP A 183 3.34 -9.14 29.59
N GLY A 184 2.10 -8.73 29.87
CA GLY A 184 1.57 -7.44 29.42
C GLY A 184 1.20 -7.35 27.93
N ASP A 185 1.25 -8.47 27.21
CA ASP A 185 0.82 -8.62 25.82
C ASP A 185 -0.44 -9.48 25.71
N LEU A 186 -1.29 -9.13 24.74
CA LEU A 186 -2.53 -9.83 24.43
C LEU A 186 -2.61 -9.98 22.91
N GLN A 187 -2.51 -11.21 22.43
CA GLN A 187 -2.69 -11.53 21.02
C GLN A 187 -4.03 -12.21 20.85
N ILE A 188 -4.78 -11.80 19.83
CA ILE A 188 -6.09 -12.36 19.53
C ILE A 188 -6.15 -12.62 18.03
N ALA A 189 -6.62 -13.80 17.64
CA ALA A 189 -6.93 -14.14 16.27
C ALA A 189 -8.39 -14.59 16.23
N ILE A 190 -9.14 -14.06 15.28
CA ILE A 190 -10.55 -14.39 15.11
C ILE A 190 -10.69 -14.96 13.71
N GLU A 191 -11.07 -16.23 13.62
CA GLU A 191 -11.26 -16.97 12.38
C GLU A 191 -12.74 -17.30 12.19
N ASP A 192 -13.24 -16.99 11.01
CA ASP A 192 -14.54 -17.44 10.52
C ASP A 192 -14.38 -18.78 9.77
N GLN A 193 -15.31 -19.71 9.98
CA GLN A 193 -15.27 -21.10 9.49
C GLN A 193 -15.95 -21.28 8.10
N GLY A 194 -16.12 -20.21 7.31
CA GLY A 194 -16.69 -20.24 5.96
C GLY A 194 -15.85 -21.00 4.91
N VAL A 195 -16.50 -21.50 3.85
CA VAL A 195 -15.85 -22.26 2.77
C VAL A 195 -15.30 -21.32 1.68
N MET A 196 -13.98 -21.12 1.71
CA MET A 196 -13.09 -20.61 0.63
C MET A 196 -13.05 -19.11 0.30
N LEU A 197 -11.79 -18.66 0.08
CA LEU A 197 -11.27 -17.39 -0.44
C LEU A 197 -11.23 -16.22 0.56
N MET A 198 -10.01 -15.88 0.99
CA MET A 198 -9.63 -14.77 1.87
C MET A 198 -9.70 -15.12 3.38
N LYS A 199 -8.59 -15.68 3.91
CA LYS A 199 -8.33 -15.72 5.37
C LYS A 199 -8.29 -14.27 5.88
N ALA A 200 -9.43 -13.75 6.33
CA ALA A 200 -9.60 -12.36 6.71
C ALA A 200 -9.65 -12.22 8.25
N TYR A 201 -8.87 -11.26 8.76
CA TYR A 201 -8.85 -10.73 10.13
C TYR A 201 -8.08 -11.51 11.22
N MET A 202 -6.76 -11.68 11.05
CA MET A 202 -5.88 -11.67 12.23
C MET A 202 -5.81 -10.24 12.79
N THR A 203 -6.46 -9.98 13.92
CA THR A 203 -6.34 -8.70 14.65
C THR A 203 -5.35 -8.88 15.80
N GLU A 204 -4.05 -8.71 15.54
CA GLU A 204 -3.02 -8.79 16.58
C GLU A 204 -3.10 -7.56 17.51
N VAL A 205 -3.88 -7.62 18.59
CA VAL A 205 -4.14 -6.48 19.51
C VAL A 205 -3.05 -6.35 20.59
N ALA A 206 -1.79 -6.14 20.21
CA ALA A 206 -0.70 -5.95 21.17
C ALA A 206 -0.80 -4.58 21.89
N PHE A 207 -1.17 -4.57 23.17
CA PHE A 207 -1.49 -3.31 23.88
C PHE A 207 -0.41 -2.73 24.81
N ASN A 208 0.77 -3.35 25.01
CA ASN A 208 1.77 -2.69 25.89
C ASN A 208 3.28 -3.03 25.79
N SER A 209 3.79 -3.83 24.84
CA SER A 209 5.23 -4.20 24.84
C SER A 209 6.02 -3.93 23.56
N GLN A 210 5.47 -3.24 22.56
CA GLN A 210 6.25 -2.85 21.37
C GLN A 210 6.71 -1.39 21.44
N GLY A 211 8.00 -1.20 21.70
CA GLY A 211 8.69 0.03 21.32
C GLY A 211 8.37 0.32 19.86
N ASN A 212 7.56 1.35 19.67
CA ASN A 212 6.93 1.85 18.45
C ASN A 212 7.68 1.52 17.14
N ARG A 213 7.34 0.40 16.46
CA ARG A 213 7.91 -0.03 15.16
C ARG A 213 7.94 1.10 14.10
N VAL A 214 6.99 2.03 14.18
CA VAL A 214 6.94 3.24 13.34
C VAL A 214 8.03 4.26 13.71
N ALA A 215 8.36 4.42 14.98
CA ALA A 215 9.47 5.26 15.43
C ALA A 215 10.82 4.62 15.08
N ASP A 216 10.94 3.30 15.25
CA ASP A 216 12.19 2.57 15.01
C ASP A 216 12.66 2.69 13.55
N ILE A 217 11.75 2.50 12.58
CA ILE A 217 12.09 2.58 11.15
C ILE A 217 12.58 3.97 10.71
N ILE A 218 12.29 5.01 11.49
CA ILE A 218 12.72 6.39 11.20
C ILE A 218 13.75 6.93 12.22
N GLY A 219 14.23 6.11 13.16
CA GLY A 219 15.18 6.50 14.20
C GLY A 219 14.64 7.49 15.25
N ALA A 220 13.32 7.60 15.39
CA ALA A 220 12.65 8.53 16.32
C ALA A 220 12.45 7.94 17.73
N ASP A 221 12.06 8.77 18.69
CA ASP A 221 11.46 8.30 19.95
C ASP A 221 9.94 8.08 19.75
N SER A 222 9.37 7.06 20.38
CA SER A 222 7.94 6.74 20.27
C SER A 222 7.01 7.92 20.60
N LYS A 223 7.48 8.83 21.46
CA LYS A 223 6.74 10.03 21.86
C LYS A 223 6.77 11.14 20.80
N GLU A 224 7.53 10.98 19.74
CA GLU A 224 7.64 11.91 18.62
C GLU A 224 6.73 11.51 17.46
N VAL A 225 6.11 10.32 17.51
CA VAL A 225 5.18 9.83 16.50
C VAL A 225 3.75 10.23 16.86
N ILE A 226 3.03 10.80 15.89
CA ILE A 226 1.63 11.20 15.94
C ILE A 226 0.86 10.42 14.87
N PHE A 227 -0.17 9.68 15.25
CA PHE A 227 -0.97 8.92 14.29
C PHE A 227 -2.00 9.80 13.58
N THR A 228 -2.11 9.56 12.27
CA THR A 228 -3.02 10.28 11.36
C THR A 228 -3.73 9.27 10.47
N SER A 229 -4.67 9.73 9.63
CA SER A 229 -5.32 8.91 8.60
C SER A 229 -4.45 8.65 7.37
N GLY A 230 -3.26 9.26 7.28
CA GLY A 230 -2.36 9.11 6.13
C GLY A 230 -1.46 10.33 5.92
N SER A 231 -0.65 10.29 4.87
CA SER A 231 0.29 11.38 4.56
C SER A 231 -0.40 12.67 4.16
N THR A 232 -1.58 12.62 3.54
CA THR A 232 -2.35 13.83 3.22
C THR A 232 -2.68 14.64 4.47
N GLU A 233 -3.18 13.97 5.52
CA GLU A 233 -3.43 14.62 6.82
C GLU A 233 -2.12 15.06 7.48
N SER A 234 -1.09 14.20 7.44
CA SER A 234 0.22 14.49 8.05
C SER A 234 0.89 15.72 7.44
N ASN A 235 0.93 15.84 6.11
CA ASN A 235 1.44 17.01 5.39
C ASN A 235 0.63 18.26 5.74
N ASN A 236 -0.70 18.16 5.82
CA ASN A 236 -1.54 19.29 6.19
C ASN A 236 -1.22 19.78 7.60
N ILE A 237 -1.15 18.87 8.58
CA ILE A 237 -0.82 19.19 9.97
C ILE A 237 0.60 19.78 10.06
N ALA A 238 1.58 19.18 9.40
CA ALA A 238 2.95 19.66 9.40
C ALA A 238 3.06 21.08 8.83
N ILE A 239 2.51 21.30 7.63
CA ILE A 239 2.66 22.56 6.90
C ILE A 239 1.83 23.68 7.53
N LYS A 240 0.51 23.48 7.65
CA LYS A 240 -0.39 24.51 8.20
C LYS A 240 -0.18 24.70 9.70
N GLY A 241 0.10 23.63 10.43
CA GLY A 241 0.37 23.69 11.85
C GLY A 241 1.68 24.42 12.17
N ALA A 242 2.74 24.19 11.40
CA ALA A 242 4.00 24.93 11.54
C ALA A 242 3.83 26.38 11.09
N ALA A 243 3.28 26.63 9.90
CA ALA A 243 3.11 28.00 9.39
C ALA A 243 2.36 28.89 10.37
N ASN A 244 1.25 28.40 10.94
CA ASN A 244 0.48 29.17 11.93
C ASN A 244 1.16 29.29 13.30
N MET A 245 1.92 28.29 13.74
CA MET A 245 2.67 28.34 15.01
C MET A 245 3.82 29.36 14.96
N TYR A 246 4.52 29.42 13.82
CA TYR A 246 5.73 30.23 13.66
C TYR A 246 5.49 31.55 12.90
N ALA A 247 4.22 31.88 12.64
CA ALA A 247 3.83 33.12 11.97
C ALA A 247 4.44 34.36 12.66
N LYS A 248 5.00 35.26 11.86
CA LYS A 248 5.60 36.53 12.31
C LYS A 248 4.56 37.62 12.56
N LYS A 249 3.35 37.45 12.03
CA LYS A 249 2.23 38.39 12.15
C LYS A 249 0.90 37.66 12.41
N PRO A 250 -0.10 38.35 13.00
CA PRO A 250 -1.42 37.79 13.24
C PRO A 250 -2.14 37.31 11.97
N ALA A 251 -3.15 36.46 12.15
CA ALA A 251 -4.03 36.06 11.06
C ALA A 251 -4.77 37.27 10.47
N GLY A 252 -4.87 37.31 9.14
CA GLY A 252 -5.51 38.41 8.40
C GLY A 252 -4.54 39.50 7.89
N GLU A 253 -3.26 39.47 8.29
CA GLU A 253 -2.22 40.35 7.75
C GLU A 253 -1.39 39.68 6.65
N THR A 254 -0.70 40.47 5.83
CA THR A 254 0.28 39.99 4.83
C THR A 254 1.71 39.97 5.36
N GLY A 255 2.55 39.11 4.80
CA GLY A 255 3.93 38.90 5.26
C GLY A 255 3.96 38.21 6.63
N ARG A 256 3.13 37.18 6.80
CA ARG A 256 3.07 36.35 8.02
C ARG A 256 4.27 35.42 8.16
N GLY A 257 5.12 35.33 7.15
CA GLY A 257 6.33 34.52 7.11
C GLY A 257 6.50 33.90 5.73
N HIS A 258 7.71 33.42 5.49
CA HIS A 258 8.10 32.83 4.21
C HIS A 258 8.21 31.31 4.30
N ILE A 259 7.69 30.62 3.29
CA ILE A 259 7.72 29.17 3.14
C ILE A 259 8.42 28.82 1.82
N ILE A 260 9.32 27.84 1.85
CA ILE A 260 9.96 27.31 0.65
C ILE A 260 9.43 25.89 0.39
N SER A 261 9.01 25.63 -0.84
CA SER A 261 8.61 24.31 -1.32
C SER A 261 9.08 24.11 -2.77
N ALA A 262 8.70 23.03 -3.44
CA ALA A 262 9.02 22.80 -4.85
C ALA A 262 7.75 22.66 -5.70
N ILE A 263 7.80 23.06 -6.97
CA ILE A 263 6.62 23.07 -7.85
C ILE A 263 6.10 21.66 -8.20
N HIS A 264 6.96 20.65 -8.06
CA HIS A 264 6.68 19.25 -8.40
C HIS A 264 6.41 18.37 -7.17
N GLU A 265 6.10 18.98 -6.02
CA GLU A 265 5.64 18.29 -4.82
C GLU A 265 4.29 17.60 -5.03
N HIS A 266 3.92 16.68 -4.14
CA HIS A 266 2.57 16.11 -4.13
C HIS A 266 1.51 17.18 -3.85
N LYS A 267 0.29 17.04 -4.39
CA LYS A 267 -0.83 17.99 -4.15
C LYS A 267 -1.13 18.21 -2.66
N ALA A 268 -0.92 17.19 -1.83
CA ALA A 268 -1.04 17.30 -0.38
C ALA A 268 -0.03 18.26 0.30
N VAL A 269 0.98 18.73 -0.42
CA VAL A 269 1.92 19.79 -0.01
C VAL A 269 1.61 21.09 -0.75
N LEU A 270 1.42 21.02 -2.08
CA LEU A 270 1.13 22.19 -2.91
C LEU A 270 -0.16 22.92 -2.51
N ASP A 271 -1.25 22.18 -2.27
CA ASP A 271 -2.56 22.80 -1.99
C ASP A 271 -2.61 23.47 -0.61
N PRO A 272 -2.03 22.90 0.46
CA PRO A 272 -1.80 23.64 1.71
C PRO A 272 -0.97 24.89 1.55
N CYS A 273 0.11 24.86 0.76
CA CYS A 273 0.93 26.03 0.49
C CYS A 273 0.11 27.12 -0.25
N LYS A 274 -0.61 26.75 -1.31
CA LYS A 274 -1.52 27.66 -2.04
C LYS A 274 -2.61 28.25 -1.16
N ARG A 275 -3.09 27.46 -0.19
CA ARG A 275 -4.05 27.96 0.81
C ARG A 275 -3.39 28.99 1.73
N LEU A 276 -2.16 28.75 2.19
CA LEU A 276 -1.42 29.66 3.06
C LEU A 276 -1.05 30.97 2.36
N GLU A 277 -0.79 30.97 1.05
CA GLU A 277 -0.63 32.21 0.27
C GLU A 277 -1.86 33.13 0.41
N LYS A 278 -3.05 32.55 0.27
CA LYS A 278 -4.33 33.28 0.48
C LYS A 278 -4.55 33.72 1.93
N GLU A 279 -3.82 33.15 2.87
CA GLU A 279 -3.87 33.49 4.30
C GLU A 279 -2.76 34.47 4.72
N GLY A 280 -2.01 35.03 3.76
CA GLY A 280 -1.03 36.10 3.97
C GLY A 280 0.41 35.66 4.18
N PHE A 281 0.73 34.38 3.93
CA PHE A 281 2.11 33.89 3.85
C PHE A 281 2.69 34.08 2.45
N ASP A 282 4.01 34.19 2.36
CA ASP A 282 4.70 34.13 1.07
C ASP A 282 5.21 32.70 0.85
N VAL A 283 5.02 32.17 -0.36
CA VAL A 283 5.55 30.85 -0.73
C VAL A 283 6.47 30.98 -1.94
N THR A 284 7.69 30.47 -1.81
CA THR A 284 8.60 30.26 -2.96
C THR A 284 8.51 28.81 -3.39
N TYR A 285 8.16 28.58 -4.65
CA TYR A 285 8.17 27.26 -5.29
C TYR A 285 9.45 27.12 -6.12
N LEU A 286 10.36 26.26 -5.68
CA LEU A 286 11.58 25.92 -6.41
C LEU A 286 11.24 25.14 -7.69
N GLU A 287 11.88 25.52 -8.78
CA GLU A 287 11.81 24.84 -10.07
C GLU A 287 12.99 23.87 -10.18
N PRO A 288 12.75 22.55 -10.35
CA PRO A 288 13.83 21.60 -10.54
C PRO A 288 14.47 21.73 -11.93
N GLY A 289 15.67 21.18 -12.08
CA GLY A 289 16.24 20.93 -13.40
C GLY A 289 15.55 19.75 -14.11
N PRO A 290 16.02 19.39 -15.33
CA PRO A 290 15.50 18.25 -16.09
C PRO A 290 15.59 16.89 -15.37
N ASP A 291 16.43 16.78 -14.35
CA ASP A 291 16.59 15.58 -13.51
C ASP A 291 15.57 15.50 -12.35
N GLY A 292 14.79 16.57 -12.11
CA GLY A 292 13.81 16.63 -11.04
C GLY A 292 14.40 16.78 -9.64
N LEU A 293 15.69 17.15 -9.51
CA LEU A 293 16.38 17.21 -8.23
C LEU A 293 16.26 18.60 -7.57
N ILE A 294 15.91 18.63 -6.28
CA ILE A 294 16.09 19.80 -5.41
C ILE A 294 17.35 19.61 -4.57
N THR A 295 18.29 20.55 -4.72
CA THR A 295 19.58 20.54 -4.03
C THR A 295 19.58 21.45 -2.81
N ARG A 296 20.57 21.24 -1.92
CA ARG A 296 20.86 22.15 -0.81
C ARG A 296 21.01 23.61 -1.28
N ASP A 297 21.75 23.83 -2.37
CA ASP A 297 22.10 25.17 -2.84
C ASP A 297 20.88 25.93 -3.38
N MET A 298 19.93 25.23 -4.00
CA MET A 298 18.65 25.82 -4.41
C MET A 298 17.84 26.31 -3.22
N VAL A 299 17.81 25.54 -2.13
CA VAL A 299 17.15 25.95 -0.89
C VAL A 299 17.90 27.13 -0.25
N GLU A 300 19.23 27.07 -0.18
CA GLU A 300 20.07 28.15 0.37
C GLU A 300 19.86 29.48 -0.37
N GLY A 301 19.79 29.45 -1.70
CA GLY A 301 19.54 30.64 -2.52
C GLY A 301 18.14 31.24 -2.35
N ALA A 302 17.16 30.46 -1.90
CA ALA A 302 15.79 30.91 -1.64
C ALA A 302 15.55 31.33 -0.19
N LEU A 303 16.47 31.06 0.74
CA LEU A 303 16.32 31.44 2.14
C LEU A 303 16.30 32.97 2.31
N ARG A 304 15.35 33.42 3.12
CA ARG A 304 15.17 34.80 3.57
C ARG A 304 15.15 34.88 5.10
N ASP A 305 15.40 36.06 5.66
CA ASP A 305 15.39 36.28 7.11
C ASP A 305 14.03 35.97 7.77
N ASP A 306 12.93 36.06 7.00
CA ASP A 306 11.57 35.76 7.44
C ASP A 306 11.12 34.32 7.15
N THR A 307 12.02 33.45 6.70
CA THR A 307 11.71 32.04 6.41
C THR A 307 11.40 31.27 7.68
N ILE A 308 10.23 30.64 7.72
CA ILE A 308 9.73 29.89 8.89
C ILE A 308 9.65 28.39 8.63
N LEU A 309 9.49 27.97 7.37
CA LEU A 309 9.30 26.58 6.99
C LEU A 309 9.93 26.29 5.64
N VAL A 310 10.69 25.19 5.56
CA VAL A 310 11.06 24.52 4.31
C VAL A 310 10.32 23.20 4.25
N THR A 311 9.62 22.92 3.15
CA THR A 311 8.87 21.67 2.92
C THR A 311 9.21 21.08 1.57
N ILE A 312 10.08 20.07 1.57
CA ILE A 312 10.58 19.36 0.37
C ILE A 312 10.40 17.86 0.58
N MET A 313 9.71 17.18 -0.31
CA MET A 313 9.55 15.72 -0.26
C MET A 313 10.88 15.01 -0.45
N TRP A 314 11.04 13.85 0.18
CA TRP A 314 12.28 13.09 0.09
C TRP A 314 12.49 12.46 -1.27
N ALA A 315 11.46 11.78 -1.76
CA ALA A 315 11.47 11.14 -3.06
C ALA A 315 10.17 11.41 -3.79
N ASN A 316 10.27 11.84 -5.04
CA ASN A 316 9.12 12.19 -5.84
C ASN A 316 8.26 10.97 -6.17
N ASN A 317 6.93 11.09 -6.07
CA ASN A 317 6.01 9.98 -6.30
C ASN A 317 5.78 9.61 -7.78
N GLU A 318 6.20 10.46 -8.72
CA GLU A 318 6.10 10.20 -10.15
C GLU A 318 7.44 9.82 -10.77
N LEU A 319 8.50 10.56 -10.43
CA LEU A 319 9.83 10.38 -10.97
C LEU A 319 10.67 9.40 -10.16
N GLY A 320 10.41 9.29 -8.85
CA GLY A 320 11.29 8.60 -7.91
C GLY A 320 12.58 9.37 -7.58
N THR A 321 12.85 10.53 -8.21
CA THR A 321 14.05 11.35 -7.93
C THR A 321 14.16 11.65 -6.42
N ILE A 322 15.36 11.54 -5.89
CA ILE A 322 15.70 11.66 -4.47
C ILE A 322 16.35 13.03 -4.23
N ASN A 323 15.72 13.87 -3.41
CA ASN A 323 16.24 15.18 -3.03
C ASN A 323 17.33 15.09 -1.94
N GLU A 324 18.13 16.13 -1.80
CA GLU A 324 19.26 16.22 -0.84
C GLU A 324 18.78 16.52 0.59
N ILE A 325 17.88 15.68 1.11
CA ILE A 325 17.20 15.88 2.40
C ILE A 325 18.18 15.98 3.58
N PRO A 326 19.22 15.14 3.74
CA PRO A 326 20.18 15.31 4.83
C PRO A 326 20.88 16.67 4.81
N GLU A 327 21.29 17.13 3.63
CA GLU A 327 21.98 18.41 3.43
C GLU A 327 21.04 19.60 3.63
N ILE A 328 19.79 19.50 3.15
CA ILE A 328 18.75 20.51 3.37
C ILE A 328 18.38 20.58 4.85
N GLY A 329 18.30 19.44 5.53
CA GLY A 329 18.02 19.36 6.96
C GLY A 329 19.11 20.04 7.79
N GLU A 330 20.39 19.76 7.50
CA GLU A 330 21.52 20.44 8.15
C GLU A 330 21.46 21.96 7.94
N LEU A 331 21.20 22.40 6.71
CA LEU A 331 21.04 23.82 6.38
C LEU A 331 19.91 24.46 7.22
N CYS A 332 18.72 23.88 7.22
CA CYS A 332 17.57 24.40 7.95
C CYS A 332 17.84 24.46 9.46
N HIS A 333 18.44 23.41 10.01
CA HIS A 333 18.82 23.35 11.41
C HIS A 333 19.82 24.46 11.78
N SER A 334 20.84 24.69 10.96
CA SER A 334 21.84 25.75 11.17
C SER A 334 21.25 27.16 11.15
N LYS A 335 20.14 27.35 10.42
CA LYS A 335 19.43 28.62 10.26
C LYS A 335 18.25 28.78 11.22
N GLY A 336 17.91 27.74 11.99
CA GLY A 336 16.75 27.73 12.88
C GLY A 336 15.41 27.80 12.15
N VAL A 337 15.35 27.29 10.91
CA VAL A 337 14.15 27.19 10.08
C VAL A 337 13.54 25.80 10.25
N VAL A 338 12.22 25.69 10.40
CA VAL A 338 11.56 24.39 10.55
C VAL A 338 11.66 23.62 9.25
N PHE A 339 12.07 22.35 9.32
CA PHE A 339 12.17 21.48 8.15
C PHE A 339 11.15 20.33 8.14
N HIS A 340 10.26 20.34 7.15
CA HIS A 340 9.35 19.25 6.85
C HIS A 340 9.79 18.47 5.60
N THR A 341 9.72 17.15 5.66
CA THR A 341 9.80 16.28 4.48
C THR A 341 8.61 15.33 4.38
N ASP A 342 8.00 15.28 3.19
CA ASP A 342 7.11 14.19 2.84
C ASP A 342 7.96 12.96 2.45
N ALA A 343 8.00 11.96 3.33
CA ALA A 343 8.77 10.74 3.17
C ALA A 343 7.89 9.54 2.79
N THR A 344 6.68 9.79 2.28
CA THR A 344 5.67 8.76 1.96
C THR A 344 6.18 7.70 0.99
N GLN A 345 7.02 8.10 0.01
CA GLN A 345 7.61 7.16 -0.94
C GLN A 345 8.98 6.64 -0.49
N TRP A 346 9.57 7.21 0.57
CA TRP A 346 10.92 6.91 1.05
C TRP A 346 10.94 5.89 2.19
N VAL A 347 10.17 6.14 3.25
CA VAL A 347 10.13 5.28 4.45
C VAL A 347 9.78 3.84 4.04
N GLY A 348 10.48 2.88 4.63
CA GLY A 348 10.32 1.45 4.35
C GLY A 348 10.99 0.97 3.06
N LYS A 349 11.56 1.86 2.24
CA LYS A 349 12.31 1.52 1.03
C LYS A 349 13.79 1.90 1.11
N MET A 350 14.08 2.95 1.87
CA MET A 350 15.43 3.48 2.06
C MET A 350 15.68 3.77 3.54
N PRO A 351 16.95 3.67 4.01
CA PRO A 351 17.30 4.02 5.38
C PRO A 351 16.84 5.42 5.74
N THR A 352 16.26 5.58 6.93
CA THR A 352 15.71 6.85 7.40
C THR A 352 16.13 7.08 8.84
N ASN A 353 16.70 8.24 9.14
CA ASN A 353 16.97 8.62 10.52
C ASN A 353 16.79 10.13 10.74
N VAL A 354 15.62 10.48 11.30
CA VAL A 354 15.21 11.88 11.53
C VAL A 354 16.19 12.66 12.41
N LYS A 355 16.98 11.98 13.25
CA LYS A 355 17.97 12.62 14.10
C LYS A 355 19.25 12.96 13.33
N THR A 356 19.78 12.04 12.54
CA THR A 356 21.00 12.27 11.74
C THR A 356 20.73 13.24 10.60
N ASP A 357 19.53 13.18 10.02
CA ASP A 357 19.18 13.92 8.82
C ASP A 357 18.56 15.29 9.16
N ASN A 358 18.59 15.69 10.44
CA ASN A 358 18.12 16.99 10.95
C ASN A 358 16.67 17.34 10.56
N ILE A 359 15.79 16.35 10.49
CA ILE A 359 14.39 16.52 10.10
C ILE A 359 13.53 16.96 11.29
N ASP A 360 12.74 18.02 11.17
CA ASP A 360 11.88 18.49 12.25
C ASP A 360 10.48 17.86 12.21
N LEU A 361 9.98 17.65 11.00
CA LEU A 361 8.66 17.08 10.70
C LEU A 361 8.81 16.06 9.56
N LEU A 362 8.24 14.86 9.69
CA LEU A 362 8.26 13.85 8.63
C LEU A 362 6.89 13.19 8.49
N SER A 363 6.37 13.14 7.27
CA SER A 363 5.09 12.49 6.95
C SER A 363 5.30 11.10 6.32
N LEU A 364 4.52 10.12 6.75
CA LEU A 364 4.50 8.75 6.20
C LEU A 364 3.10 8.14 6.18
N SER A 365 2.87 7.13 5.34
CA SER A 365 1.60 6.39 5.28
C SER A 365 1.78 4.89 5.09
N GLY A 366 0.88 4.10 5.69
CA GLY A 366 0.94 2.64 5.67
C GLY A 366 0.77 2.04 4.26
N HIS A 367 -0.19 2.51 3.48
CA HIS A 367 -0.50 1.93 2.16
C HIS A 367 0.59 2.08 1.09
N LYS A 368 1.68 2.80 1.39
CA LYS A 368 2.87 2.90 0.52
C LYS A 368 4.02 1.99 0.97
N ILE A 369 3.82 1.26 2.06
CA ILE A 369 4.74 0.27 2.65
C ILE A 369 3.99 -1.03 2.97
N TYR A 370 3.00 -1.39 2.15
CA TYR A 370 2.20 -2.62 2.29
C TYR A 370 1.33 -2.71 3.56
N GLY A 371 1.15 -1.60 4.28
CA GLY A 371 0.20 -1.47 5.39
C GLY A 371 -1.20 -1.07 4.93
N PRO A 372 -2.17 -0.94 5.86
CA PRO A 372 -3.54 -0.59 5.53
C PRO A 372 -3.69 0.86 5.03
N LYS A 373 -4.73 1.11 4.23
CA LYS A 373 -5.19 2.47 3.89
C LYS A 373 -5.86 3.11 5.10
N GLY A 374 -5.95 4.45 5.11
CA GLY A 374 -6.62 5.18 6.19
C GLY A 374 -5.81 5.27 7.49
N VAL A 375 -4.50 5.01 7.43
CA VAL A 375 -3.56 5.25 8.52
C VAL A 375 -2.22 5.80 8.02
N GLY A 376 -1.63 6.67 8.81
CA GLY A 376 -0.28 7.19 8.63
C GLY A 376 0.29 7.72 9.93
N ALA A 377 1.44 8.37 9.83
CA ALA A 377 2.06 9.03 10.96
C ALA A 377 2.77 10.31 10.55
N LEU A 378 2.80 11.25 11.51
CA LEU A 378 3.60 12.45 11.49
C LEU A 378 4.63 12.36 12.61
N TYR A 379 5.90 12.45 12.26
CA TYR A 379 6.98 12.70 13.20
C TYR A 379 7.00 14.19 13.57
N VAL A 380 7.13 14.49 14.86
CA VAL A 380 7.32 15.85 15.38
C VAL A 380 8.48 15.87 16.37
N ARG A 381 9.59 16.52 15.99
CA ARG A 381 10.79 16.61 16.83
C ARG A 381 10.48 17.24 18.18
N ARG A 382 10.80 16.54 19.27
CA ARG A 382 10.52 17.02 20.63
C ARG A 382 11.65 17.79 21.29
N ARG A 383 12.89 17.59 20.85
CA ARG A 383 14.08 18.12 21.52
C ARG A 383 15.14 18.55 20.52
N LYS A 384 15.79 19.68 20.85
CA LYS A 384 16.97 20.23 20.17
C LYS A 384 16.81 20.32 18.62
N PRO A 385 15.97 21.26 18.10
CA PRO A 385 15.04 22.13 18.82
C PRO A 385 13.71 21.42 19.16
N ARG A 386 12.89 22.04 20.02
CA ARG A 386 11.52 21.54 20.27
C ARG A 386 10.58 22.17 19.26
N ILE A 387 9.95 21.33 18.43
CA ILE A 387 8.97 21.77 17.45
C ILE A 387 7.58 21.78 18.08
N ARG A 388 6.79 22.78 17.70
CA ARG A 388 5.38 22.92 18.08
C ARG A 388 4.56 23.15 16.82
N LEU A 389 3.31 22.73 16.85
CA LEU A 389 2.36 22.88 15.77
C LEU A 389 1.04 23.39 16.35
N THR A 390 0.34 24.22 15.60
CA THR A 390 -1.08 24.49 15.84
C THR A 390 -1.88 23.29 15.35
N ALA A 391 -2.76 22.74 16.19
CA ALA A 391 -3.62 21.63 15.81
C ALA A 391 -4.62 22.09 14.73
N LEU A 392 -4.88 21.23 13.73
CA LEU A 392 -5.93 21.48 12.74
C LEU A 392 -7.27 20.86 13.14
N GLN A 393 -7.21 19.72 13.84
CA GLN A 393 -8.36 19.00 14.34
C GLN A 393 -8.41 19.17 15.86
N GLU A 394 -9.50 19.73 16.35
CA GLU A 394 -9.74 20.02 17.77
C GLU A 394 -10.72 19.01 18.38
N GLY A 395 -10.63 18.81 19.71
CA GLY A 395 -11.55 17.97 20.48
C GLY A 395 -10.85 16.89 21.32
N GLY A 396 -10.70 17.11 22.63
CA GLY A 396 -10.20 16.09 23.57
C GLY A 396 -8.68 15.95 23.70
N GLY A 397 -7.88 16.59 22.84
CA GLY A 397 -6.43 16.70 23.03
C GLY A 397 -5.64 15.39 22.90
N GLN A 398 -6.17 14.40 22.18
CA GLN A 398 -5.43 13.18 21.84
C GLN A 398 -4.16 13.50 21.03
N GLU A 399 -3.27 12.51 20.91
CA GLU A 399 -1.98 12.67 20.23
C GLU A 399 -1.23 13.94 20.68
N ARG A 400 -1.20 14.15 22.00
CA ARG A 400 -0.48 15.25 22.66
C ARG A 400 -0.99 16.63 22.25
N GLY A 401 -2.24 16.71 21.80
CA GLY A 401 -2.89 17.94 21.36
C GLY A 401 -2.59 18.32 19.91
N PHE A 402 -1.90 17.48 19.13
CA PHE A 402 -1.66 17.77 17.71
C PHE A 402 -2.74 17.22 16.77
N ARG A 403 -3.38 16.11 17.16
CA ARG A 403 -4.39 15.43 16.35
C ARG A 403 -5.46 14.80 17.24
N SER A 404 -6.57 15.50 17.40
CA SER A 404 -7.72 15.03 18.15
C SER A 404 -8.51 13.92 17.45
N GLY A 405 -9.27 13.15 18.22
CA GLY A 405 -10.15 12.08 17.72
C GLY A 405 -9.72 10.68 18.14
N THR A 406 -10.65 9.74 18.05
CA THR A 406 -10.41 8.33 18.39
C THR A 406 -9.31 7.74 17.50
N LEU A 407 -8.43 6.94 18.10
CA LEU A 407 -7.35 6.27 17.37
C LEU A 407 -7.90 5.08 16.58
N ASN A 408 -7.50 4.99 15.30
CA ASN A 408 -7.74 3.81 14.48
C ASN A 408 -6.78 2.69 14.89
N VAL A 409 -7.11 1.99 15.99
CA VAL A 409 -6.22 1.00 16.62
C VAL A 409 -5.81 -0.09 15.63
N THR A 410 -6.74 -0.64 14.85
CA THR A 410 -6.45 -1.68 13.84
C THR A 410 -5.52 -1.17 12.74
N GLY A 411 -5.76 0.04 12.24
CA GLY A 411 -4.87 0.71 11.30
C GLY A 411 -3.46 0.90 11.87
N ILE A 412 -3.35 1.36 13.11
CA ILE A 412 -2.07 1.62 13.79
C ILE A 412 -1.26 0.33 13.97
N VAL A 413 -1.91 -0.76 14.38
CA VAL A 413 -1.30 -2.09 14.46
C VAL A 413 -0.75 -2.52 13.10
N GLY A 414 -1.58 -2.42 12.04
CA GLY A 414 -1.18 -2.77 10.69
C GLY A 414 -0.03 -1.92 10.15
N LEU A 415 -0.02 -0.62 10.45
CA LEU A 415 1.09 0.28 10.12
C LEU A 415 2.38 -0.13 10.85
N GLY A 416 2.30 -0.43 12.14
CA GLY A 416 3.44 -0.89 12.92
C GLY A 416 4.04 -2.17 12.33
N LYS A 417 3.20 -3.17 12.04
CA LYS A 417 3.65 -4.44 11.43
C LYS A 417 4.28 -4.24 10.05
N ALA A 418 3.70 -3.37 9.22
CA ALA A 418 4.26 -3.01 7.93
C ALA A 418 5.66 -2.38 8.05
N CYS A 419 5.87 -1.49 9.04
CA CYS A 419 7.18 -0.89 9.30
C CYS A 419 8.23 -1.94 9.70
N GLU A 420 7.89 -2.86 10.60
CA GLU A 420 8.80 -3.95 10.99
C GLU A 420 9.21 -4.81 9.80
N LEU A 421 8.23 -5.27 9.01
CA LEU A 421 8.50 -6.13 7.86
C LEU A 421 9.33 -5.41 6.79
N CYS A 422 9.07 -4.13 6.55
CA CYS A 422 9.87 -3.34 5.62
C CYS A 422 11.29 -3.12 6.15
N ALA A 423 11.48 -2.90 7.44
CA ALA A 423 12.81 -2.77 8.04
C ALA A 423 13.65 -4.03 7.89
N GLN A 424 13.03 -5.22 7.98
CA GLN A 424 13.72 -6.51 7.84
C GLN A 424 14.15 -6.83 6.41
N SER A 425 13.37 -6.43 5.40
CA SER A 425 13.60 -6.78 3.99
C SER A 425 14.09 -5.62 3.12
N MET A 426 14.40 -4.46 3.71
CA MET A 426 14.61 -3.21 2.99
C MET A 426 15.70 -3.30 1.92
N ASP A 427 16.88 -3.81 2.31
CA ASP A 427 18.05 -3.85 1.43
C ASP A 427 17.89 -4.88 0.31
N ASP A 428 17.46 -6.11 0.64
CA ASP A 428 17.20 -7.18 -0.33
C ASP A 428 16.10 -6.79 -1.33
N GLU A 429 15.03 -6.15 -0.86
CA GLU A 429 13.94 -5.68 -1.72
C GLU A 429 14.42 -4.53 -2.61
N ARG A 430 15.24 -3.61 -2.09
CA ARG A 430 15.83 -2.52 -2.90
C ARG A 430 16.72 -3.06 -4.01
N GLU A 431 17.61 -4.00 -3.72
CA GLU A 431 18.53 -4.58 -4.72
C GLU A 431 17.75 -5.28 -5.85
N ARG A 432 16.78 -6.14 -5.50
CA ARG A 432 15.94 -6.85 -6.45
C ARG A 432 15.12 -5.89 -7.34
N LEU A 433 14.51 -4.86 -6.74
CA LEU A 433 13.70 -3.90 -7.49
C LEU A 433 14.55 -3.01 -8.40
N LEU A 434 15.79 -2.69 -8.00
CA LEU A 434 16.73 -1.96 -8.84
C LEU A 434 17.12 -2.78 -10.09
N GLU A 435 17.36 -4.08 -9.93
CA GLU A 435 17.59 -4.99 -11.06
C GLU A 435 16.42 -4.94 -12.04
N PHE A 436 15.18 -5.00 -11.54
CA PHE A 436 13.98 -4.96 -12.37
C PHE A 436 13.79 -3.65 -13.11
N ARG A 437 14.02 -2.52 -12.42
CA ARG A 437 13.96 -1.20 -13.04
C ARG A 437 14.98 -1.07 -14.17
N ASN A 438 16.24 -1.42 -13.89
CA ASN A 438 17.31 -1.32 -14.88
C ASN A 438 17.08 -2.29 -16.06
N MET A 439 16.55 -3.48 -15.79
CA MET A 439 16.18 -4.45 -16.83
C MET A 439 15.11 -3.88 -17.76
N LEU A 440 14.01 -3.36 -17.21
CA LEU A 440 12.94 -2.76 -18.01
C LEU A 440 13.44 -1.58 -18.85
N GLU A 441 14.15 -0.64 -18.22
CA GLU A 441 14.71 0.53 -18.89
C GLU A 441 15.66 0.13 -20.03
N SER A 442 16.55 -0.84 -19.78
CA SER A 442 17.49 -1.32 -20.80
C SER A 442 16.80 -2.04 -21.96
N MET A 443 15.74 -2.81 -21.70
CA MET A 443 14.94 -3.45 -22.75
C MET A 443 14.31 -2.41 -23.67
N ILE A 444 13.71 -1.37 -23.08
CA ILE A 444 13.02 -0.30 -23.80
C ILE A 444 14.02 0.56 -24.58
N GLU A 445 15.08 1.07 -23.94
CA GLU A 445 16.10 1.94 -24.58
C GLU A 445 16.83 1.25 -25.74
N LYS A 446 16.94 -0.09 -25.71
CA LYS A 446 17.58 -0.87 -26.78
C LYS A 446 16.69 -1.06 -28.01
N GLU A 447 15.38 -1.20 -27.81
CA GLU A 447 14.44 -1.60 -28.87
C GLU A 447 13.66 -0.44 -29.47
N LEU A 448 13.65 0.72 -28.81
CA LEU A 448 12.90 1.90 -29.19
C LEU A 448 13.80 3.13 -29.22
N ASP A 449 13.71 3.90 -30.29
CA ASP A 449 14.28 5.25 -30.40
C ASP A 449 13.33 6.30 -29.78
N VAL A 450 13.81 7.52 -29.58
CA VAL A 450 13.00 8.65 -29.06
C VAL A 450 12.22 8.28 -27.79
N VAL A 451 12.94 7.69 -26.85
CA VAL A 451 12.48 7.37 -25.50
C VAL A 451 13.25 8.21 -24.50
N GLN A 452 12.54 8.72 -23.50
CA GLN A 452 13.15 9.48 -22.41
C GLN A 452 12.75 8.88 -21.06
N VAL A 453 13.76 8.48 -20.29
CA VAL A 453 13.58 8.15 -18.87
C VAL A 453 13.55 9.45 -18.08
N ASN A 454 12.44 9.70 -17.38
CA ASN A 454 12.18 10.93 -16.66
C ASN A 454 12.68 10.85 -15.22
N GLY A 455 13.37 11.91 -14.78
CA GLY A 455 14.02 12.00 -13.47
C GLY A 455 15.52 11.68 -13.50
N HIS A 456 16.16 11.73 -12.33
CA HIS A 456 17.60 11.56 -12.23
C HIS A 456 18.02 10.11 -12.54
N ARG A 457 19.13 9.92 -13.29
CA ARG A 457 19.63 8.59 -13.67
C ARG A 457 19.90 7.69 -12.45
N ASP A 458 20.72 8.19 -11.51
CA ASP A 458 21.17 7.40 -10.35
C ASP A 458 20.50 7.75 -9.01
N LYS A 459 20.27 9.04 -8.70
CA LYS A 459 19.59 9.51 -7.48
C LYS A 459 18.06 9.32 -7.56
N ARG A 460 17.61 8.07 -7.69
CA ARG A 460 16.20 7.72 -7.88
C ARG A 460 15.83 6.40 -7.23
N LEU A 461 14.61 6.31 -6.68
CA LEU A 461 14.07 5.10 -6.04
C LEU A 461 14.18 3.87 -6.96
N ALA A 462 14.57 2.74 -6.37
CA ALA A 462 14.77 1.48 -7.08
C ALA A 462 13.49 0.94 -7.73
N ASN A 463 12.32 1.28 -7.20
CA ASN A 463 11.07 0.67 -7.57
C ASN A 463 10.20 1.50 -8.53
N ILE A 464 10.64 2.68 -8.96
CA ILE A 464 9.87 3.59 -9.83
C ILE A 464 10.69 3.86 -11.09
N THR A 465 10.04 3.75 -12.25
CA THR A 465 10.50 4.35 -13.50
C THR A 465 9.36 5.11 -14.14
N ASN A 466 9.70 6.22 -14.79
CA ASN A 466 8.80 7.04 -15.56
C ASN A 466 9.44 7.25 -16.93
N ILE A 467 8.74 6.88 -17.99
CA ILE A 467 9.28 6.84 -19.34
C ILE A 467 8.31 7.53 -20.29
N SER A 468 8.81 8.51 -21.04
CA SER A 468 8.09 9.18 -22.14
C SER A 468 8.45 8.53 -23.47
N PHE A 469 7.43 8.30 -24.30
CA PHE A 469 7.55 7.67 -25.62
C PHE A 469 7.19 8.67 -26.71
N GLY A 470 8.19 9.18 -27.42
CA GLY A 470 7.95 10.12 -28.52
C GLY A 470 7.09 9.52 -29.62
N PHE A 471 6.26 10.38 -30.23
CA PHE A 471 5.39 10.08 -31.37
C PHE A 471 4.28 9.06 -31.12
N VAL A 472 3.95 8.83 -29.85
CA VAL A 472 2.86 7.97 -29.41
C VAL A 472 1.88 8.81 -28.59
N GLU A 473 0.60 8.50 -28.64
CA GLU A 473 -0.43 9.13 -27.81
C GLU A 473 -0.69 8.28 -26.57
N GLY A 474 -0.80 8.93 -25.40
CA GLY A 474 -0.78 8.26 -24.10
C GLY A 474 -1.97 7.35 -23.83
N GLU A 475 -3.18 7.77 -24.19
CA GLU A 475 -4.39 6.97 -24.02
C GLU A 475 -4.34 5.73 -24.92
N SER A 476 -3.97 5.90 -26.19
CA SER A 476 -3.75 4.80 -27.13
C SER A 476 -2.72 3.80 -26.61
N LEU A 477 -1.62 4.28 -26.01
CA LEU A 477 -0.60 3.42 -25.40
C LEU A 477 -1.17 2.64 -24.21
N MET A 478 -1.87 3.31 -23.29
CA MET A 478 -2.54 2.68 -22.14
C MET A 478 -3.54 1.60 -22.58
N MET A 479 -4.30 1.86 -23.63
CA MET A 479 -5.26 0.91 -24.20
C MET A 479 -4.57 -0.29 -24.84
N ALA A 480 -3.45 -0.06 -25.54
CA ALA A 480 -2.67 -1.11 -26.17
C ALA A 480 -2.01 -2.06 -25.16
N ILE A 481 -1.76 -1.60 -23.91
CA ILE A 481 -1.15 -2.39 -22.83
C ILE A 481 -2.13 -2.74 -21.70
N LYS A 482 -3.43 -2.89 -21.98
CA LYS A 482 -4.50 -3.16 -20.99
C LYS A 482 -4.26 -4.34 -20.02
N GLU A 483 -3.32 -5.23 -20.35
CA GLU A 483 -2.89 -6.36 -19.53
C GLU A 483 -1.97 -5.93 -18.36
N ILE A 484 -1.49 -4.68 -18.37
CA ILE A 484 -0.54 -4.13 -17.41
C ILE A 484 -1.20 -2.97 -16.66
N ALA A 485 -1.29 -3.09 -15.33
CA ALA A 485 -1.75 -2.01 -14.47
C ALA A 485 -0.62 -0.98 -14.27
N VAL A 486 -0.67 0.12 -15.02
CA VAL A 486 0.27 1.24 -14.92
C VAL A 486 -0.48 2.56 -14.77
N SER A 487 0.26 3.66 -14.67
CA SER A 487 -0.30 5.00 -14.58
C SER A 487 0.30 5.89 -15.65
N SER A 488 -0.52 6.62 -16.39
CA SER A 488 -0.09 7.88 -17.00
C SER A 488 0.06 8.93 -15.88
N GLY A 489 0.93 9.94 -16.05
CA GLY A 489 1.40 10.85 -14.99
C GLY A 489 0.35 11.67 -14.18
N SER A 490 -0.95 11.39 -14.32
CA SER A 490 -2.06 12.06 -13.63
C SER A 490 -2.73 11.20 -12.54
N ALA A 491 -2.09 10.11 -12.07
CA ALA A 491 -2.66 9.08 -11.17
C ALA A 491 -3.48 9.59 -9.96
N CYS A 492 -3.17 10.77 -9.43
CA CYS A 492 -3.81 11.32 -8.24
C CYS A 492 -4.97 12.29 -8.56
N THR A 493 -5.20 12.61 -9.83
CA THR A 493 -6.31 13.41 -10.34
C THR A 493 -7.11 12.55 -11.30
N SER A 494 -7.93 11.65 -10.75
CA SER A 494 -8.74 10.65 -11.47
C SER A 494 -9.82 11.23 -12.41
N ALA A 495 -9.75 12.52 -12.78
CA ALA A 495 -10.81 13.23 -13.50
C ALA A 495 -10.34 14.30 -14.50
N SER A 496 -9.04 14.59 -14.65
CA SER A 496 -8.57 15.61 -15.60
C SER A 496 -7.58 15.02 -16.62
N LEU A 497 -7.85 15.28 -17.90
CA LEU A 497 -6.98 14.95 -19.04
C LEU A 497 -5.65 15.74 -19.04
N GLU A 498 -5.40 16.61 -18.05
CA GLU A 498 -4.22 17.47 -18.04
C GLU A 498 -2.91 16.66 -17.92
N PRO A 499 -1.86 17.07 -18.64
CA PRO A 499 -0.54 16.44 -18.54
C PRO A 499 0.05 16.60 -17.14
N SER A 500 0.95 15.69 -16.76
CA SER A 500 1.58 15.73 -15.44
C SER A 500 2.25 17.08 -15.18
N TYR A 501 1.80 17.77 -14.13
CA TYR A 501 2.44 19.01 -13.68
C TYR A 501 3.88 18.77 -13.18
N VAL A 502 4.21 17.53 -12.78
CA VAL A 502 5.57 17.14 -12.43
C VAL A 502 6.45 17.09 -13.67
N LEU A 503 5.99 16.44 -14.76
CA LEU A 503 6.76 16.40 -16.01
C LEU A 503 6.90 17.79 -16.64
N LYS A 504 5.83 18.61 -16.59
CA LYS A 504 5.89 20.01 -17.02
C LYS A 504 6.95 20.82 -16.25
N ALA A 505 7.08 20.58 -14.95
CA ALA A 505 8.10 21.22 -14.12
C ALA A 505 9.54 20.86 -14.50
N LEU A 506 9.75 19.73 -15.19
CA LEU A 506 11.05 19.33 -15.74
C LEU A 506 11.34 19.96 -17.11
N GLY A 507 10.40 20.75 -17.65
CA GLY A 507 10.48 21.31 -19.01
C GLY A 507 10.13 20.30 -20.11
N ILE A 508 9.47 19.19 -19.77
CA ILE A 508 8.99 18.22 -20.76
C ILE A 508 7.76 18.80 -21.44
N GLY A 509 7.80 18.90 -22.77
CA GLY A 509 6.69 19.42 -23.57
C GLY A 509 5.43 18.57 -23.46
N ASP A 510 4.26 19.19 -23.69
CA ASP A 510 2.94 18.59 -23.46
C ASP A 510 2.79 17.24 -24.18
N ASP A 511 3.24 17.14 -25.43
CA ASP A 511 3.20 15.90 -26.23
C ASP A 511 3.95 14.73 -25.55
N LEU A 512 5.13 14.98 -24.99
CA LEU A 512 5.93 13.97 -24.28
C LEU A 512 5.40 13.69 -22.87
N ALA A 513 4.76 14.67 -22.25
CA ALA A 513 4.14 14.51 -20.94
C ALA A 513 2.87 13.64 -21.03
N HIS A 514 2.07 13.79 -22.08
CA HIS A 514 0.90 12.96 -22.35
C HIS A 514 1.28 11.51 -22.70
N SER A 515 2.42 11.31 -23.36
CA SER A 515 2.91 9.99 -23.78
C SER A 515 3.85 9.33 -22.76
N SER A 516 3.63 9.60 -21.47
CA SER A 516 4.43 9.07 -20.37
C SER A 516 3.75 7.92 -19.63
N LEU A 517 4.52 6.89 -19.27
CA LEU A 517 4.11 5.80 -18.40
C LEU A 517 4.95 5.79 -17.13
N ARG A 518 4.29 5.77 -15.97
CA ARG A 518 4.90 5.45 -14.68
C ARG A 518 4.66 3.99 -14.34
N LEU A 519 5.74 3.24 -14.23
CA LEU A 519 5.73 1.87 -13.70
C LEU A 519 6.30 1.87 -12.29
N SER A 520 5.65 1.11 -11.42
CA SER A 520 6.04 0.99 -10.02
C SER A 520 6.01 -0.46 -9.59
N PHE A 521 7.18 -0.97 -9.22
CA PHE A 521 7.36 -2.36 -8.78
C PHE A 521 7.20 -2.48 -7.26
N GLY A 522 6.99 -3.71 -6.79
CA GLY A 522 6.91 -3.99 -5.36
C GLY A 522 7.23 -5.43 -4.99
N ARG A 523 6.90 -5.78 -3.75
CA ARG A 523 7.17 -7.09 -3.13
C ARG A 523 6.84 -8.30 -3.99
N TRP A 524 5.71 -8.28 -4.69
CA TRP A 524 5.21 -9.43 -5.46
C TRP A 524 5.53 -9.37 -6.96
N THR A 525 6.20 -8.32 -7.43
CA THR A 525 6.66 -8.26 -8.81
C THR A 525 7.68 -9.38 -9.05
N THR A 526 7.56 -10.11 -10.16
CA THR A 526 8.54 -11.12 -10.58
C THR A 526 9.30 -10.68 -11.84
N LYS A 527 10.45 -11.31 -12.11
CA LYS A 527 11.25 -11.01 -13.30
C LYS A 527 10.46 -11.23 -14.59
N GLU A 528 9.70 -12.32 -14.66
CA GLU A 528 8.89 -12.71 -15.81
C GLU A 528 7.79 -11.66 -16.09
N GLN A 529 7.21 -11.08 -15.04
CA GLN A 529 6.23 -9.99 -15.19
C GLN A 529 6.87 -8.72 -15.76
N VAL A 530 8.12 -8.41 -15.37
CA VAL A 530 8.85 -7.26 -15.89
C VAL A 530 9.24 -7.48 -17.36
N GLU A 531 9.70 -8.67 -17.72
CA GLU A 531 9.99 -9.04 -19.11
C GLU A 531 8.73 -9.00 -19.98
N PHE A 532 7.62 -9.54 -19.47
CA PHE A 532 6.32 -9.47 -20.14
C PHE A 532 5.90 -8.02 -20.38
N ALA A 533 5.98 -7.17 -19.35
CA ALA A 533 5.61 -5.76 -19.45
C ALA A 533 6.49 -5.02 -20.47
N GLY A 534 7.81 -5.22 -20.42
CA GLY A 534 8.74 -4.62 -21.37
C GLY A 534 8.44 -5.00 -22.82
N ASN A 535 8.25 -6.30 -23.10
CA ASN A 535 7.94 -6.77 -24.44
C ASN A 535 6.61 -6.21 -24.95
N LYS A 536 5.57 -6.15 -24.10
CA LYS A 536 4.26 -5.60 -24.48
C LYS A 536 4.29 -4.10 -24.74
N ILE A 537 5.03 -3.34 -23.93
CA ILE A 537 5.23 -1.91 -24.16
C ILE A 537 5.96 -1.68 -25.48
N ILE A 538 7.03 -2.44 -25.76
CA ILE A 538 7.78 -2.35 -27.01
C ILE A 538 6.89 -2.66 -28.22
N GLU A 539 6.12 -3.75 -28.16
CA GLU A 539 5.16 -4.15 -29.21
C GLU A 539 4.13 -3.03 -29.47
N ALA A 540 3.55 -2.48 -28.39
CA ALA A 540 2.55 -1.42 -28.46
C ALA A 540 3.12 -0.12 -29.06
N VAL A 541 4.29 0.32 -28.60
CA VAL A 541 4.94 1.55 -29.09
C VAL A 541 5.30 1.43 -30.57
N LYS A 542 5.92 0.32 -30.99
CA LYS A 542 6.26 0.10 -32.41
C LYS A 542 5.01 0.17 -33.29
N LYS A 543 3.94 -0.50 -32.87
CA LYS A 543 2.66 -0.52 -33.59
C LYS A 543 1.99 0.86 -33.65
N LEU A 544 2.03 1.64 -32.57
CA LEU A 544 1.46 2.99 -32.57
C LEU A 544 2.28 3.96 -33.41
N ARG A 545 3.61 3.81 -33.41
CA ARG A 545 4.52 4.55 -34.28
C ARG A 545 4.34 4.21 -35.76
N ASP A 546 4.08 2.95 -36.09
CA ASP A 546 3.72 2.54 -37.45
C ASP A 546 2.43 3.22 -37.94
N LEU A 547 1.59 3.73 -37.03
CA LEU A 547 0.38 4.49 -37.34
C LEU A 547 0.58 6.01 -37.24
N SER A 548 1.75 6.50 -36.82
CA SER A 548 1.99 7.91 -36.51
C SER A 548 2.65 8.64 -37.68
N PRO A 549 1.96 9.57 -38.38
CA PRO A 549 2.55 10.39 -39.42
C PRO A 549 3.68 11.27 -38.87
N LEU A 550 3.58 11.69 -37.61
CA LEU A 550 4.63 12.45 -36.94
C LEU A 550 5.92 11.62 -36.82
N TYR A 551 5.80 10.30 -36.60
CA TYR A 551 6.96 9.41 -36.60
C TYR A 551 7.53 9.20 -38.01
N ASP A 552 6.67 9.05 -39.03
CA ASP A 552 7.10 8.96 -40.43
C ASP A 552 7.93 10.21 -40.82
N MET A 553 7.44 11.39 -40.46
CA MET A 553 8.12 12.67 -40.71
C MET A 553 9.42 12.82 -39.91
N HIS A 554 9.45 12.33 -38.67
CA HIS A 554 10.67 12.27 -37.87
C HIS A 554 11.75 11.40 -38.55
N ASN A 555 11.36 10.22 -39.05
CA ASN A 555 12.25 9.30 -39.76
C ASN A 555 12.76 9.87 -41.09
N GLU A 556 11.97 10.72 -41.74
CA GLU A 556 12.37 11.49 -42.93
C GLU A 556 13.28 12.70 -42.59
N GLY A 557 13.52 12.98 -41.31
CA GLY A 557 14.37 14.08 -40.84
C GLY A 557 13.69 15.45 -40.88
N ILE A 558 12.36 15.48 -40.93
CA ILE A 558 11.58 16.72 -40.94
C ILE A 558 11.46 17.26 -39.51
N ASP A 559 11.76 18.54 -39.33
CA ASP A 559 11.63 19.24 -38.05
C ASP A 559 10.17 19.62 -37.79
N ILE A 560 9.46 18.76 -37.06
CA ILE A 560 8.03 18.88 -36.75
C ILE A 560 7.73 20.17 -35.96
N SER A 561 8.69 20.67 -35.18
CA SER A 561 8.53 21.90 -34.39
C SER A 561 8.40 23.18 -35.23
N LYS A 562 8.67 23.09 -36.54
CA LYS A 562 8.61 24.20 -37.50
C LYS A 562 7.42 24.12 -38.46
N ILE A 563 6.56 23.13 -38.29
CA ILE A 563 5.45 22.92 -39.22
C ILE A 563 4.19 23.54 -38.63
N GLU A 564 3.68 24.59 -39.30
CA GLU A 564 2.34 25.11 -39.06
C GLU A 564 1.33 24.18 -39.73
N TRP A 565 0.57 23.44 -38.92
CA TRP A 565 -0.41 22.48 -39.39
C TRP A 565 -1.84 23.03 -39.28
N GLU A 566 -2.41 23.50 -40.39
CA GLU A 566 -3.86 23.77 -40.51
C GLU A 566 -4.63 22.48 -40.83
N ILE A 567 -4.38 21.41 -40.06
CA ILE A 567 -5.10 20.13 -40.17
C ILE A 567 -5.64 19.69 -38.82
N GLY A 568 -6.87 19.18 -38.82
CA GLY A 568 -7.50 18.54 -37.66
C GLY A 568 -7.07 17.08 -37.58
N VAL A 569 -6.68 16.63 -36.39
CA VAL A 569 -6.21 15.26 -36.16
C VAL A 569 -7.00 14.64 -35.01
N GLY A 570 -7.63 13.50 -35.27
CA GLY A 570 -8.35 12.71 -34.27
C GLY A 570 -7.73 11.32 -34.18
N LEU A 571 -7.15 10.97 -33.03
CA LEU A 571 -6.66 9.62 -32.76
C LEU A 571 -7.50 9.03 -31.62
N VAL A 572 -8.12 7.89 -31.87
CA VAL A 572 -9.05 7.24 -30.93
C VAL A 572 -8.85 5.74 -30.92
N GLY A 573 -9.16 5.11 -29.78
CA GLY A 573 -9.12 3.66 -29.61
C GLY A 573 -10.46 3.10 -29.13
N ALA A 574 -10.75 1.84 -29.49
CA ALA A 574 -11.91 1.09 -29.02
C ALA A 574 -11.50 0.17 -27.85
N PRO A 575 -11.95 0.43 -26.61
CA PRO A 575 -11.48 -0.32 -25.42
C PRO A 575 -11.80 -1.81 -25.46
N GLU A 576 -12.91 -2.16 -26.11
CA GLU A 576 -13.46 -3.51 -26.17
C GLU A 576 -12.56 -4.46 -26.97
N CYS A 577 -12.04 -4.00 -28.11
CA CYS A 577 -11.29 -4.83 -29.06
C CYS A 577 -9.83 -4.41 -29.24
N GLY A 578 -9.44 -3.20 -28.83
CA GLY A 578 -8.10 -2.65 -29.04
C GLY A 578 -7.85 -2.13 -30.47
N ASP A 579 -8.91 -1.93 -31.26
CA ASP A 579 -8.83 -1.27 -32.55
C ASP A 579 -8.49 0.22 -32.34
N VAL A 580 -7.65 0.79 -33.20
CA VAL A 580 -7.20 2.19 -33.13
C VAL A 580 -7.39 2.82 -34.50
N MET A 581 -7.90 4.05 -34.53
CA MET A 581 -8.09 4.82 -35.74
C MET A 581 -7.51 6.22 -35.55
N GLN A 582 -6.67 6.63 -36.50
CA GLN A 582 -6.34 8.02 -36.71
C GLN A 582 -7.10 8.56 -37.92
N LEU A 583 -7.65 9.76 -37.78
CA LEU A 583 -8.31 10.53 -38.81
C LEU A 583 -7.63 11.90 -38.91
N GLN A 584 -7.36 12.34 -40.12
CA GLN A 584 -6.89 13.68 -40.42
C GLN A 584 -7.87 14.35 -41.37
N ILE A 585 -8.24 15.59 -41.08
CA ILE A 585 -9.06 16.43 -41.94
C ILE A 585 -8.29 17.69 -42.32
N LYS A 586 -8.36 18.05 -43.60
CA LYS A 586 -7.89 19.33 -44.10
C LYS A 586 -9.10 20.19 -44.44
N VAL A 587 -9.16 21.39 -43.87
CA VAL A 587 -10.28 22.31 -44.04
C VAL A 587 -9.81 23.50 -44.87
N ASN A 588 -10.66 23.98 -45.76
CA ASN A 588 -10.44 25.24 -46.47
C ASN A 588 -10.88 26.39 -45.56
N ASP A 589 -9.96 27.29 -45.20
CA ASP A 589 -10.26 28.36 -44.23
C ASP A 589 -11.22 29.43 -44.78
N ASP A 590 -11.28 29.61 -46.10
CA ASP A 590 -12.21 30.56 -46.73
C ASP A 590 -13.66 30.05 -46.74
N THR A 591 -13.85 28.74 -46.86
CA THR A 591 -15.17 28.13 -47.04
C THR A 591 -15.66 27.30 -45.85
N GLY A 592 -14.78 26.94 -44.92
CA GLY A 592 -15.08 26.03 -43.80
C GLY A 592 -15.42 24.60 -44.22
N ILE A 593 -15.01 24.19 -45.43
CA ILE A 593 -15.31 22.89 -46.03
C ILE A 593 -14.11 21.97 -45.87
N ILE A 594 -14.35 20.71 -45.51
CA ILE A 594 -13.34 19.66 -45.45
C ILE A 594 -12.94 19.27 -46.88
N GLU A 595 -11.76 19.71 -47.34
CA GLU A 595 -11.23 19.44 -48.68
C GLU A 595 -10.73 18.00 -48.82
N ASP A 596 -10.11 17.48 -47.75
CA ASP A 596 -9.56 16.14 -47.74
C ASP A 596 -9.70 15.51 -46.36
N ALA A 597 -9.84 14.18 -46.35
CA ALA A 597 -9.87 13.37 -45.17
C ALA A 597 -9.07 12.09 -45.43
N LYS A 598 -8.18 11.75 -44.51
CA LYS A 598 -7.33 10.55 -44.56
C LYS A 598 -7.40 9.81 -43.25
N PHE A 599 -7.30 8.49 -43.30
CA PHE A 599 -7.29 7.67 -42.11
C PHE A 599 -6.14 6.68 -42.11
N LYS A 600 -5.75 6.26 -40.91
CA LYS A 600 -4.89 5.12 -40.67
C LYS A 600 -5.55 4.31 -39.56
N CYS A 601 -5.94 3.09 -39.87
CA CYS A 601 -6.68 2.24 -38.94
C CYS A 601 -5.92 0.94 -38.71
N PHE A 602 -5.72 0.60 -37.44
CA PHE A 602 -5.34 -0.74 -37.03
C PHE A 602 -6.51 -1.38 -36.31
N GLY A 603 -7.12 -2.37 -36.93
CA GLY A 603 -8.21 -3.10 -36.31
C GLY A 603 -8.73 -4.19 -37.20
N CYS A 604 -9.86 -4.78 -36.80
CA CYS A 604 -10.52 -5.77 -37.64
C CYS A 604 -11.05 -5.14 -38.95
N GLY A 605 -11.38 -5.97 -39.94
CA GLY A 605 -11.85 -5.47 -41.26
C GLY A 605 -13.05 -4.52 -41.16
N SER A 606 -13.92 -4.70 -40.15
CA SER A 606 -15.02 -3.78 -39.88
C SER A 606 -14.56 -2.39 -39.45
N ALA A 607 -13.51 -2.28 -38.61
CA ALA A 607 -12.93 -1.00 -38.22
C ALA A 607 -12.29 -0.28 -39.40
N ILE A 608 -11.57 -1.01 -40.27
CA ILE A 608 -10.98 -0.45 -41.49
C ILE A 608 -12.08 0.06 -42.43
N ALA A 609 -13.15 -0.73 -42.62
CA ALA A 609 -14.29 -0.34 -43.44
C ALA A 609 -15.02 0.90 -42.89
N SER A 610 -15.29 0.94 -41.58
CA SER A 610 -15.89 2.10 -40.90
C SER A 610 -15.03 3.35 -41.03
N SER A 611 -13.71 3.20 -40.85
CA SER A 611 -12.74 4.29 -40.99
C SER A 611 -12.70 4.85 -42.42
N SER A 612 -12.68 3.95 -43.41
CA SER A 612 -12.66 4.32 -44.83
C SER A 612 -13.95 5.02 -45.25
N LEU A 613 -15.09 4.52 -44.80
CA LEU A 613 -16.39 5.11 -45.11
C LEU A 613 -16.50 6.52 -44.51
N ALA A 614 -16.10 6.67 -43.24
CA ALA A 614 -16.08 7.96 -42.55
C ALA A 614 -15.23 9.00 -43.31
N THR A 615 -14.06 8.63 -43.83
CA THR A 615 -13.25 9.58 -44.63
C THR A 615 -13.89 10.00 -45.93
N GLU A 616 -14.56 9.10 -46.64
CA GLU A 616 -15.25 9.46 -47.88
C GLU A 616 -16.47 10.35 -47.60
N TRP A 617 -17.18 10.10 -46.50
CA TRP A 617 -18.33 10.92 -46.11
C TRP A 617 -17.94 12.34 -45.66
N LEU A 618 -16.76 12.51 -45.08
CA LEU A 618 -16.31 13.83 -44.62
C LEU A 618 -15.95 14.79 -45.76
N ARG A 619 -15.44 14.30 -46.89
CA ARG A 619 -14.99 15.19 -47.98
C ARG A 619 -16.16 15.99 -48.55
N GLY A 620 -15.98 17.30 -48.65
CA GLY A 620 -16.99 18.23 -49.17
C GLY A 620 -18.07 18.64 -48.16
N LYS A 621 -18.00 18.18 -46.90
CA LYS A 621 -18.87 18.64 -45.81
C LYS A 621 -18.26 19.83 -45.06
N THR A 622 -19.12 20.63 -44.45
CA THR A 622 -18.72 21.58 -43.41
C THR A 622 -18.40 20.84 -42.10
N LEU A 623 -17.73 21.52 -41.16
CA LEU A 623 -17.42 20.93 -39.84
C LEU A 623 -18.68 20.51 -39.08
N ASP A 624 -19.76 21.27 -39.16
CA ASP A 624 -21.01 20.94 -38.45
C ASP A 624 -21.70 19.73 -39.09
N GLU A 625 -21.73 19.66 -40.43
CA GLU A 625 -22.22 18.47 -41.15
C GLU A 625 -21.35 17.23 -40.91
N GLY A 626 -20.05 17.40 -40.63
CA GLY A 626 -19.17 16.32 -40.22
C GLY A 626 -19.53 15.76 -38.84
N LEU A 627 -19.86 16.62 -37.87
CA LEU A 627 -20.28 16.24 -36.52
C LEU A 627 -21.66 15.54 -36.48
N ASP A 628 -22.47 15.74 -37.52
CA ASP A 628 -23.76 15.09 -37.66
C ASP A 628 -23.67 13.61 -38.05
N ILE A 629 -22.54 13.16 -38.60
CA ILE A 629 -22.33 11.74 -38.93
C ILE A 629 -22.40 10.89 -37.65
N LYS A 630 -23.30 9.91 -37.63
CA LYS A 630 -23.49 8.99 -36.49
C LYS A 630 -23.02 7.57 -36.80
N ASN A 631 -22.54 6.89 -35.76
CA ASN A 631 -22.17 5.48 -35.82
C ASN A 631 -23.31 4.59 -36.33
N THR A 632 -24.56 4.95 -36.06
CA THR A 632 -25.74 4.20 -36.51
C THR A 632 -25.90 4.21 -38.03
N GLU A 633 -25.55 5.33 -38.68
CA GLU A 633 -25.59 5.46 -40.14
C GLU A 633 -24.47 4.65 -40.78
N ILE A 634 -23.28 4.66 -40.17
CA ILE A 634 -22.15 3.82 -40.59
C ILE A 634 -22.48 2.32 -40.44
N VAL A 635 -23.20 1.93 -39.38
CA VAL A 635 -23.66 0.54 -39.16
C VAL A 635 -24.63 0.11 -40.25
N GLU A 636 -25.59 0.97 -40.59
CA GLU A 636 -26.59 0.70 -41.62
C GLU A 636 -25.93 0.56 -42.99
N GLU A 637 -25.09 1.53 -43.38
CA GLU A 637 -24.42 1.54 -44.68
C GLU A 637 -23.51 0.32 -44.88
N LEU A 638 -22.72 -0.04 -43.86
CA LEU A 638 -21.80 -1.18 -43.93
C LEU A 638 -22.47 -2.51 -43.55
N SER A 639 -23.76 -2.49 -43.19
CA SER A 639 -24.50 -3.66 -42.70
C SER A 639 -23.73 -4.42 -41.59
N LEU A 640 -23.19 -3.68 -40.62
CA LEU A 640 -22.36 -4.27 -39.57
C LEU A 640 -23.18 -5.17 -38.64
N PRO A 641 -22.69 -6.37 -38.31
CA PRO A 641 -23.36 -7.23 -37.33
C PRO A 641 -23.31 -6.58 -35.93
N PRO A 642 -24.24 -6.91 -35.02
CA PRO A 642 -24.33 -6.29 -33.69
C PRO A 642 -23.02 -6.31 -32.90
N VAL A 643 -22.23 -7.38 -33.03
CA VAL A 643 -20.93 -7.55 -32.36
C VAL A 643 -19.81 -6.67 -32.90
N LYS A 644 -20.05 -5.90 -33.97
CA LYS A 644 -19.08 -4.99 -34.62
C LYS A 644 -19.51 -3.53 -34.62
N ILE A 645 -20.56 -3.18 -33.88
CA ILE A 645 -21.02 -1.79 -33.76
C ILE A 645 -19.94 -0.89 -33.13
N HIS A 646 -19.09 -1.40 -32.23
CA HIS A 646 -17.99 -0.60 -31.67
C HIS A 646 -17.01 -0.07 -32.73
N CYS A 647 -16.90 -0.72 -33.91
CA CYS A 647 -16.06 -0.26 -35.00
C CYS A 647 -16.58 1.03 -35.66
N SER A 648 -17.90 1.25 -35.69
CA SER A 648 -18.48 2.50 -36.20
C SER A 648 -18.46 3.61 -35.17
N VAL A 649 -18.55 3.27 -33.88
CA VAL A 649 -18.36 4.21 -32.77
C VAL A 649 -16.94 4.77 -32.82
N LEU A 650 -15.93 3.92 -33.04
CA LEU A 650 -14.55 4.34 -33.24
C LEU A 650 -14.41 5.40 -34.36
N ALA A 651 -15.10 5.21 -35.49
CA ALA A 651 -15.05 6.16 -36.59
C ALA A 651 -15.77 7.49 -36.27
N GLU A 652 -16.93 7.44 -35.60
CA GLU A 652 -17.64 8.65 -35.14
C GLU A 652 -16.78 9.46 -34.14
N ASP A 653 -16.14 8.79 -33.19
CA ASP A 653 -15.31 9.45 -32.19
C ASP A 653 -14.04 10.05 -32.83
N ALA A 654 -13.46 9.39 -33.84
CA ALA A 654 -12.33 9.94 -34.61
C ALA A 654 -12.71 11.25 -35.31
N ILE A 655 -13.92 11.33 -35.90
CA ILE A 655 -14.46 12.53 -36.54
C ILE A 655 -14.55 13.68 -35.53
N LYS A 656 -15.17 13.43 -34.38
CA LYS A 656 -15.32 14.44 -33.32
C LYS A 656 -13.98 14.94 -32.82
N ALA A 657 -13.04 14.03 -32.58
CA ALA A 657 -11.69 14.37 -32.14
C ALA A 657 -10.96 15.24 -33.17
N ALA A 658 -10.99 14.87 -34.46
CA ALA A 658 -10.33 15.62 -35.52
C ALA A 658 -10.91 17.04 -35.71
N ILE A 659 -12.24 17.18 -35.63
CA ILE A 659 -12.90 18.49 -35.73
C ILE A 659 -12.63 19.35 -34.50
N SER A 660 -12.64 18.76 -33.31
CA SER A 660 -12.32 19.46 -32.06
C SER A 660 -10.89 19.99 -32.07
N ASP A 661 -9.92 19.18 -32.51
CA ASP A 661 -8.52 19.55 -32.64
C ASP A 661 -8.33 20.71 -33.64
N TYR A 662 -8.98 20.66 -34.81
CA TYR A 662 -8.95 21.76 -35.77
C TYR A 662 -9.51 23.07 -35.18
N LYS A 663 -10.68 23.02 -34.53
CA LYS A 663 -11.30 24.21 -33.91
C LYS A 663 -10.40 24.81 -32.82
N HIS A 664 -9.78 23.99 -31.99
CA HIS A 664 -8.86 24.45 -30.95
C HIS A 664 -7.62 25.16 -31.54
N LYS A 665 -7.07 24.64 -32.64
CA LYS A 665 -5.93 25.26 -33.34
C LYS A 665 -6.26 26.61 -34.00
N GLN A 666 -7.52 26.87 -34.33
CA GLN A 666 -7.96 28.16 -34.89
C GLN A 666 -8.24 29.21 -33.81
N GLU A 667 -8.44 28.80 -32.55
CA GLU A 667 -8.68 29.70 -31.41
C GLU A 667 -7.39 30.07 -30.66
N ALA A 668 -6.33 29.29 -30.83
CA ALA A 668 -5.00 29.47 -30.23
C ALA A 668 -4.11 30.39 -31.08
#